data_AF-A0A0D2XX94-F1
#
_entry.id   AF-A0A0D2XX94-F1
#
_cell.length_a   1.000
_cell.length_b   1.000
_cell.length_c   1.000
_cell.angle_alpha   90.00
_cell.angle_beta   90.00
_cell.angle_gamma   90.00
#
_symmetry.space_group_name_H-M   'P 1'
#
loop_
_entity.id
_entity.type
_entity.pdbx_description
1 polymer ?
#
loop_
_entity_poly.entity_id
_entity_poly.type
_entity_poly.pdbx_seq_one_letter_code
_entity_poly.pdbx_strand_id
1 'polypeptide(L)'
;MSLSSYGVDDAKLPQQPFLPGAKPDTPSFLDTTACLCALRALPGLDKLAEAGANFDNGQAAWQCIGNQTQGVYNITSGKWYKAKNPKGSLDLPMEDNSNPPVGGDLVWDSKSRSLKPLKDKNTLTVYDRDCTGTNRSSFSTSFYRTTYQLLNDKLPIDAAPCWRPGALPLQLQNVSSWQKYGCKEGFLCQNNTINSLPQSCPPLEKCTVARLSGMTCSLNGTNVGMGVFEPIICQAGHYCPLEEKGMKKIRCPAGSYCQPGASTPTPCLSGSRCPEGASFERYLIPVGVLVIIDFLLLVGMFVLMFRSRWQRTSKAHAGALKRHKTIRAVKATITGRGYKELPEDQDNEMAPMQPGYSRYSPYGQDFREGRTRTGFEAALSRNSVYSSEQEQKEMEANPQLKAFVESMRRAAEATNFGLSFRYSDLVFHPKKSPRPILQNVTGSIEQGQLVAVMGGSGAGKSTFVNVLMGKTSNTGGIVAVNNTPGKMKQYKKLTGYVPQDDIVLPELTVYENIVHSARIRLPRNWSKKDVEAHVESVIDCLELSHVRDSRVGSVGKPVISGGQRKRVSIGMELAAAPMAIFLDEPTSGLDATAASSIMRTLKAIARLGISIIVIIHQPRTEIFDLFDNLILLGNGQTIYEGPQMESQTYFESMGFQFPEHSNHADVITDIITGNGREYNSAGDVSKEALISHWAKMRQSKSEEAYERRSVRSTMLGDTGMRQALKKRGAPYIKQGWLCLCRAMLQQYRARAALFAEMGLAVLAGALLGLANNPKNGIMFVGLFHEPYEVLSTAIDFFSAPQFALLIAIAIGLVAGAPGVKLFSEETLLYRREAEAGHSRLAYFLAKVISVFPRMALGCMHFTVPLFLLSVPIIDWGLAFLTNLLYFYCIYGLASIVSMVVRREDAPLFATMIALITGILSGSAPPLASVKDWHMEWLWRASPATWLAELYFGQLVAPFAYLFQVDIAAEATGYHLDRKWLNIGVLVAIGTAYRLIAFAGMVLGHRLRR
;
A
#
# COMPACT_ATOMS: atom_id res chain seq x y z
N MET A 1 -13.39 -6.84 33.46
CA MET A 1 -13.80 -7.95 34.34
C MET A 1 -14.35 -7.34 35.62
N SER A 2 -15.58 -7.65 36.01
CA SER A 2 -16.19 -7.15 37.25
C SER A 2 -15.68 -7.93 38.46
N LEU A 3 -15.68 -7.34 39.66
CA LEU A 3 -15.28 -8.04 40.91
C LEU A 3 -16.00 -9.39 41.13
N SER A 4 -17.19 -9.59 40.53
CA SER A 4 -17.92 -10.86 40.51
C SER A 4 -17.23 -11.99 39.75
N SER A 5 -16.43 -11.71 38.71
CA SER A 5 -15.71 -12.74 37.92
C SER A 5 -14.52 -13.36 38.66
N TYR A 6 -14.21 -12.85 39.86
CA TYR A 6 -13.13 -13.32 40.72
C TYR A 6 -13.63 -13.92 42.05
N GLY A 7 -14.87 -14.43 42.08
CA GLY A 7 -15.41 -15.20 43.20
C GLY A 7 -15.39 -14.47 44.54
N VAL A 8 -15.91 -13.23 44.58
CA VAL A 8 -16.08 -12.49 45.83
C VAL A 8 -17.39 -12.95 46.49
N ASP A 9 -17.29 -13.60 47.66
CA ASP A 9 -18.44 -13.82 48.56
C ASP A 9 -18.95 -12.48 49.11
N ASP A 10 -20.26 -12.33 49.27
CA ASP A 10 -20.88 -11.16 49.90
C ASP A 10 -20.35 -10.88 51.32
N ALA A 11 -19.87 -11.93 52.01
CA ALA A 11 -19.23 -11.83 53.32
C ALA A 11 -17.82 -11.20 53.30
N LYS A 12 -17.21 -11.04 52.12
CA LYS A 12 -15.90 -10.40 51.89
C LYS A 12 -16.03 -9.07 51.14
N LEU A 13 -17.26 -8.67 50.78
CA LEU A 13 -17.54 -7.31 50.34
C LEU A 13 -17.27 -6.35 51.50
N PRO A 14 -16.89 -5.09 51.22
CA PRO A 14 -16.75 -4.08 52.25
C PRO A 14 -18.00 -4.07 53.13
N GLN A 15 -17.80 -4.09 54.44
CA GLN A 15 -18.89 -3.76 55.36
C GLN A 15 -19.49 -2.44 54.90
N GLN A 16 -20.82 -2.30 55.01
CA GLN A 16 -21.43 -0.97 54.96
C GLN A 16 -20.56 -0.02 55.82
N PRO A 17 -20.41 1.28 55.47
CA PRO A 17 -19.77 2.22 56.37
C PRO A 17 -20.28 1.95 57.77
N PHE A 18 -19.40 1.94 58.79
CA PHE A 18 -19.85 1.58 60.13
C PHE A 18 -21.00 2.50 60.52
N LEU A 19 -22.21 1.97 60.40
CA LEU A 19 -23.49 2.55 60.73
C LEU A 19 -23.97 1.65 61.85
N PRO A 20 -24.16 2.16 63.07
CA PRO A 20 -24.70 1.35 64.15
C PRO A 20 -26.05 0.79 63.70
N GLY A 21 -26.12 -0.53 63.50
CA GLY A 21 -27.31 -1.21 62.98
C GLY A 21 -28.48 -1.22 63.97
N ALA A 22 -28.24 -0.79 65.21
CA ALA A 22 -29.24 -0.62 66.25
C ALA A 22 -28.83 0.56 67.16
N LYS A 23 -29.83 1.16 67.83
CA LYS A 23 -29.64 2.16 68.87
C LYS A 23 -28.75 1.57 69.99
N PRO A 24 -27.62 2.18 70.37
CA PRO A 24 -26.87 1.75 71.54
C PRO A 24 -27.71 1.85 72.83
N ASP A 25 -27.90 0.75 73.56
CA ASP A 25 -28.67 0.78 74.82
C ASP A 25 -27.88 1.33 76.01
N THR A 26 -26.56 1.48 75.88
CA THR A 26 -25.65 1.89 76.95
C THR A 26 -24.54 2.82 76.41
N PRO A 27 -23.81 3.56 77.27
CA PRO A 27 -22.66 4.36 76.86
C PRO A 27 -21.68 3.55 76.02
N SER A 28 -21.37 4.05 74.83
CA SER A 28 -20.55 3.31 73.87
C SER A 28 -19.68 4.23 73.05
N PHE A 29 -18.38 4.02 72.96
CA PHE A 29 -17.48 4.87 72.19
C PHE A 29 -16.60 4.03 71.24
N LEU A 30 -16.08 4.68 70.20
CA LEU A 30 -15.08 4.06 69.33
C LEU A 30 -13.69 4.24 69.94
N ASP A 31 -13.10 3.11 70.32
CA ASP A 31 -11.75 3.05 70.89
C ASP A 31 -10.69 3.14 69.79
N THR A 32 -10.89 2.33 68.74
CA THR A 32 -10.13 2.39 67.49
C THR A 32 -11.11 2.38 66.31
N THR A 33 -10.61 2.51 65.09
CA THR A 33 -11.45 2.48 63.88
C THR A 33 -12.15 1.13 63.64
N ALA A 34 -11.81 0.10 64.41
CA ALA A 34 -12.41 -1.24 64.34
C ALA A 34 -12.97 -1.75 65.68
N CYS A 35 -12.70 -1.08 66.80
CA CYS A 35 -13.13 -1.50 68.12
C CYS A 35 -14.22 -0.59 68.67
N LEU A 36 -15.43 -1.15 68.83
CA LEU A 36 -16.51 -0.51 69.56
C LEU A 36 -16.45 -0.98 71.02
N CYS A 37 -16.30 -0.03 71.93
CA CYS A 37 -16.37 -0.27 73.36
C CYS A 37 -17.74 0.15 73.87
N ALA A 38 -18.45 -0.74 74.55
CA ALA A 38 -19.72 -0.44 75.20
C ALA A 38 -19.68 -0.83 76.68
N LEU A 39 -20.28 -0.02 77.54
CA LEU A 39 -20.43 -0.32 78.96
C LEU A 39 -21.53 -1.38 79.11
N ARG A 40 -21.23 -2.53 79.74
CA ARG A 40 -22.14 -3.68 79.86
C ARG A 40 -22.15 -4.27 81.26
N ALA A 41 -23.26 -4.93 81.60
CA ALA A 41 -23.30 -5.88 82.71
C ALA A 41 -22.50 -7.14 82.36
N LEU A 42 -22.00 -7.86 83.37
CA LEU A 42 -21.32 -9.14 83.14
C LEU A 42 -22.30 -10.24 82.71
N PRO A 43 -21.95 -11.07 81.71
CA PRO A 43 -22.84 -12.10 81.18
C PRO A 43 -23.32 -13.10 82.24
N GLY A 44 -24.64 -13.32 82.33
CA GLY A 44 -25.24 -14.28 83.28
C GLY A 44 -25.94 -13.65 84.49
N LEU A 45 -25.97 -12.32 84.60
CA LEU A 45 -26.82 -11.58 85.54
C LEU A 45 -28.19 -11.21 84.94
N ASP A 46 -28.31 -11.21 83.60
CA ASP A 46 -29.53 -10.78 82.89
C ASP A 46 -30.72 -11.75 83.05
N LYS A 47 -30.47 -13.05 83.27
CA LYS A 47 -31.53 -14.05 83.49
C LYS A 47 -32.20 -13.98 84.87
N LEU A 48 -31.74 -13.08 85.75
CA LEU A 48 -32.39 -12.78 87.04
C LEU A 48 -33.26 -11.51 86.96
N ALA A 49 -33.24 -10.77 85.85
CA ALA A 49 -34.06 -9.57 85.66
C ALA A 49 -35.54 -9.87 85.36
N GLU A 50 -35.87 -11.08 84.90
CA GLU A 50 -37.28 -11.51 84.70
C GLU A 50 -38.02 -11.82 86.03
N ALA A 51 -37.34 -11.79 87.18
CA ALA A 51 -37.91 -12.11 88.49
C ALA A 51 -38.18 -10.89 89.41
N GLY A 52 -38.10 -9.66 88.89
CA GLY A 52 -38.58 -8.47 89.62
C GLY A 52 -37.77 -8.06 90.86
N ALA A 53 -36.47 -8.35 90.92
CA ALA A 53 -35.59 -7.84 91.96
C ALA A 53 -34.85 -6.57 91.50
N ASN A 54 -34.92 -5.49 92.31
CA ASN A 54 -34.09 -4.30 92.15
C ASN A 54 -32.61 -4.68 92.23
N PHE A 55 -31.87 -4.47 91.15
CA PHE A 55 -30.42 -4.71 91.13
C PHE A 55 -29.66 -3.50 91.71
N ASP A 56 -29.01 -3.70 92.85
CA ASP A 56 -27.82 -2.93 93.18
C ASP A 56 -26.70 -3.30 92.19
N ASN A 57 -26.49 -2.47 91.18
CA ASN A 57 -25.18 -2.08 90.63
C ASN A 57 -24.06 -3.15 90.66
N GLY A 58 -24.33 -4.31 90.07
CA GLY A 58 -23.48 -5.50 90.10
C GLY A 58 -22.56 -5.63 88.90
N GLN A 59 -21.45 -4.89 88.93
CA GLN A 59 -20.25 -5.00 88.07
C GLN A 59 -20.44 -4.70 86.58
N ALA A 60 -20.57 -3.41 86.26
CA ALA A 60 -20.43 -2.93 84.89
C ALA A 60 -18.97 -2.96 84.43
N ALA A 61 -18.72 -3.45 83.21
CA ALA A 61 -17.41 -3.48 82.56
C ALA A 61 -17.54 -3.03 81.10
N TRP A 62 -16.47 -2.44 80.59
CA TRP A 62 -16.40 -2.07 79.18
C TRP A 62 -16.03 -3.28 78.36
N GLN A 63 -16.91 -3.65 77.44
CA GLN A 63 -16.65 -4.69 76.45
C GLN A 63 -16.26 -4.02 75.14
N CYS A 64 -15.05 -4.30 74.68
CA CYS A 64 -14.50 -3.80 73.42
C CYS A 64 -14.40 -4.95 72.42
N ILE A 65 -15.12 -4.84 71.31
CA ILE A 65 -15.21 -5.87 70.28
C ILE A 65 -14.69 -5.32 68.96
N GLY A 66 -13.75 -6.07 68.36
CA GLY A 66 -13.18 -5.80 67.06
C GLY A 66 -13.91 -6.51 65.91
N ASN A 67 -14.49 -7.71 66.13
CA ASN A 67 -15.26 -8.43 65.10
C ASN A 67 -16.77 -8.14 65.23
N GLN A 68 -17.26 -7.22 64.40
CA GLN A 68 -18.59 -6.62 64.58
C GLN A 68 -19.69 -7.27 63.71
N THR A 69 -19.40 -8.36 63.00
CA THR A 69 -20.35 -9.03 62.08
C THR A 69 -21.45 -9.83 62.77
N GLN A 70 -21.30 -10.13 64.06
CA GLN A 70 -22.18 -11.03 64.82
C GLN A 70 -23.16 -10.31 65.75
N GLY A 71 -23.33 -8.99 65.59
CA GLY A 71 -24.15 -8.14 66.46
C GLY A 71 -23.40 -7.78 67.73
N VAL A 72 -22.97 -6.51 67.85
CA VAL A 72 -22.04 -6.01 68.88
C VAL A 72 -22.58 -6.16 70.33
N TYR A 73 -23.87 -6.45 70.46
CA TYR A 73 -24.60 -6.36 71.71
C TYR A 73 -24.96 -7.72 72.34
N ASN A 74 -24.72 -8.86 71.66
CA ASN A 74 -25.17 -10.19 72.10
C ASN A 74 -24.05 -11.24 72.32
N ILE A 75 -22.78 -10.82 72.40
CA ILE A 75 -21.63 -11.74 72.39
C ILE A 75 -20.87 -11.65 73.70
N THR A 76 -20.31 -12.77 74.19
CA THR A 76 -19.43 -12.83 75.38
C THR A 76 -17.94 -12.82 75.02
N SER A 77 -17.61 -12.69 73.74
CA SER A 77 -16.25 -12.56 73.21
C SER A 77 -15.76 -11.11 73.23
N GLY A 78 -14.51 -10.89 72.83
CA GLY A 78 -13.89 -9.57 72.84
C GLY A 78 -13.04 -9.29 74.07
N LYS A 79 -12.50 -8.08 74.13
CA LYS A 79 -11.57 -7.62 75.15
C LYS A 79 -12.30 -6.76 76.17
N TRP A 80 -12.11 -7.03 77.45
CA TRP A 80 -12.84 -6.38 78.53
C TRP A 80 -11.93 -5.44 79.33
N TYR A 81 -12.51 -4.37 79.84
CA TYR A 81 -11.88 -3.39 80.73
C TYR A 81 -12.79 -3.10 81.91
N LYS A 82 -12.22 -2.82 83.08
CA LYS A 82 -13.05 -2.42 84.24
C LYS A 82 -13.57 -1.01 84.03
N ALA A 83 -14.81 -0.74 84.41
CA ALA A 83 -15.28 0.64 84.49
C ALA A 83 -14.66 1.34 85.71
N LYS A 84 -14.36 2.64 85.61
CA LYS A 84 -13.86 3.47 86.73
C LYS A 84 -14.76 3.36 87.97
N ASN A 85 -16.08 3.38 87.73
CA ASN A 85 -17.15 3.19 88.71
C ASN A 85 -17.96 1.93 88.33
N PRO A 86 -17.59 0.74 88.85
CA PRO A 86 -18.26 -0.53 88.53
C PRO A 86 -19.68 -0.66 89.11
N LYS A 87 -20.06 0.28 89.99
CA LYS A 87 -21.41 0.42 90.57
C LYS A 87 -22.24 1.54 89.90
N GLY A 88 -21.87 2.00 88.72
CA GLY A 88 -22.62 3.05 88.01
C GLY A 88 -23.84 2.50 87.28
N SER A 89 -24.86 3.35 87.05
CA SER A 89 -26.01 3.03 86.19
C SER A 89 -25.53 2.66 84.77
N LEU A 90 -26.17 1.67 84.17
CA LEU A 90 -26.00 1.34 82.75
C LEU A 90 -26.88 2.21 81.84
N ASP A 91 -27.96 2.76 82.39
CA ASP A 91 -28.89 3.66 81.71
C ASP A 91 -28.39 5.10 81.82
N LEU A 92 -27.38 5.39 81.01
CA LEU A 92 -26.75 6.71 80.87
C LEU A 92 -26.79 7.12 79.40
N PRO A 93 -26.75 8.43 79.08
CA PRO A 93 -26.66 8.88 77.71
C PRO A 93 -25.51 8.19 76.96
N MET A 94 -25.73 7.83 75.69
CA MET A 94 -24.74 7.06 74.92
C MET A 94 -23.36 7.72 74.84
N GLU A 95 -23.33 9.06 74.90
CA GLU A 95 -22.14 9.90 74.82
C GLU A 95 -21.45 10.12 76.18
N ASP A 96 -21.99 9.56 77.26
CA ASP A 96 -21.45 9.79 78.60
C ASP A 96 -20.06 9.17 78.75
N ASN A 97 -19.09 10.03 79.09
CA ASN A 97 -17.69 9.67 79.30
C ASN A 97 -17.28 9.71 80.78
N SER A 98 -18.23 9.92 81.69
CA SER A 98 -17.98 10.04 83.14
C SER A 98 -17.39 8.78 83.77
N ASN A 99 -17.60 7.62 83.13
CA ASN A 99 -17.18 6.30 83.62
C ASN A 99 -16.24 5.57 82.64
N PRO A 100 -15.02 6.08 82.38
CA PRO A 100 -14.12 5.50 81.38
C PRO A 100 -13.58 4.12 81.82
N PRO A 101 -13.10 3.29 80.88
CA PRO A 101 -12.39 2.06 81.20
C PRO A 101 -11.05 2.33 81.89
N VAL A 102 -10.71 1.49 82.87
CA VAL A 102 -9.50 1.59 83.70
C VAL A 102 -8.90 0.19 83.90
N GLY A 103 -7.58 0.09 83.87
CA GLY A 103 -6.84 -1.16 84.12
C GLY A 103 -6.32 -1.84 82.85
N GLY A 104 -5.82 -3.08 83.01
CA GLY A 104 -5.23 -3.87 81.93
C GLY A 104 -6.20 -4.82 81.24
N ASP A 105 -5.76 -5.41 80.13
CA ASP A 105 -6.51 -6.31 79.26
C ASP A 105 -7.17 -7.50 80.01
N LEU A 106 -8.51 -7.61 79.98
CA LEU A 106 -9.28 -8.72 80.58
C LEU A 106 -10.03 -9.55 79.51
N VAL A 107 -10.37 -10.79 79.86
CA VAL A 107 -11.25 -11.68 79.07
C VAL A 107 -12.28 -12.35 79.98
N TRP A 108 -13.48 -12.57 79.44
CA TRP A 108 -14.56 -13.30 80.10
C TRP A 108 -14.32 -14.82 80.07
N ASP A 109 -14.29 -15.46 81.24
CA ASP A 109 -14.20 -16.91 81.37
C ASP A 109 -15.59 -17.50 81.67
N SER A 110 -16.17 -18.20 80.69
CA SER A 110 -17.52 -18.77 80.77
C SER A 110 -17.67 -19.84 81.86
N LYS A 111 -16.59 -20.53 82.25
CA LYS A 111 -16.62 -21.57 83.29
C LYS A 111 -16.66 -20.97 84.70
N SER A 112 -15.93 -19.88 84.92
CA SER A 112 -15.85 -19.23 86.24
C SER A 112 -16.77 -18.00 86.39
N ARG A 113 -17.52 -17.64 85.33
CA ARG A 113 -18.43 -16.48 85.29
C ARG A 113 -17.79 -15.19 85.85
N SER A 114 -16.51 -14.96 85.52
CA SER A 114 -15.74 -13.81 86.01
C SER A 114 -14.72 -13.32 84.98
N LEU A 115 -14.31 -12.06 85.12
CA LEU A 115 -13.25 -11.46 84.30
C LEU A 115 -11.86 -11.84 84.81
N LYS A 116 -11.02 -12.40 83.94
CA LYS A 116 -9.61 -12.74 84.25
C LYS A 116 -8.64 -11.92 83.41
N PRO A 117 -7.41 -11.65 83.90
CA PRO A 117 -6.37 -10.99 83.12
C PRO A 117 -5.99 -11.85 81.90
N LEU A 118 -5.88 -11.20 80.75
CA LEU A 118 -5.48 -11.82 79.48
C LEU A 118 -4.00 -12.24 79.55
N LYS A 119 -3.74 -13.56 79.60
CA LYS A 119 -2.38 -14.12 79.71
C LYS A 119 -1.67 -14.29 78.35
N ASP A 120 -2.42 -14.57 77.28
CA ASP A 120 -1.89 -14.70 75.91
C ASP A 120 -2.81 -13.98 74.90
N LYS A 121 -2.26 -12.97 74.22
CA LYS A 121 -2.96 -12.14 73.24
C LYS A 121 -3.36 -12.89 71.97
N ASN A 122 -2.80 -14.08 71.72
CA ASN A 122 -3.13 -14.91 70.55
C ASN A 122 -4.45 -15.69 70.71
N THR A 123 -5.05 -15.68 71.91
CA THR A 123 -6.37 -16.30 72.17
C THR A 123 -7.55 -15.43 71.72
N LEU A 124 -7.31 -14.14 71.51
CA LEU A 124 -8.27 -13.20 70.96
C LEU A 124 -8.23 -13.20 69.44
N THR A 125 -9.33 -12.80 68.80
CA THR A 125 -9.30 -12.55 67.35
C THR A 125 -8.32 -11.41 67.06
N VAL A 126 -7.76 -11.38 65.85
CA VAL A 126 -6.84 -10.31 65.41
C VAL A 126 -7.45 -8.92 65.66
N TYR A 127 -8.77 -8.79 65.51
CA TYR A 127 -9.51 -7.56 65.71
C TYR A 127 -9.69 -7.19 67.20
N ASP A 128 -10.00 -8.15 68.06
CA ASP A 128 -10.21 -7.88 69.50
C ASP A 128 -8.88 -7.57 70.21
N ARG A 129 -7.76 -8.04 69.66
CA ARG A 129 -6.41 -7.79 70.19
C ARG A 129 -6.03 -6.31 70.14
N ASP A 130 -6.45 -5.62 69.10
CA ASP A 130 -6.06 -4.23 68.79
C ASP A 130 -6.91 -3.19 69.55
N CYS A 131 -7.92 -3.63 70.30
CA CYS A 131 -8.67 -2.73 71.18
C CYS A 131 -7.78 -2.27 72.35
N THR A 132 -7.80 -0.98 72.65
CA THR A 132 -7.01 -0.31 73.70
C THR A 132 -7.83 0.20 74.88
N GLY A 133 -9.16 0.27 74.74
CA GLY A 133 -10.08 0.87 75.70
C GLY A 133 -9.97 2.39 75.78
N THR A 134 -9.36 3.10 74.84
CA THR A 134 -9.18 4.56 74.93
C THR A 134 -10.21 5.30 74.07
N ASN A 135 -11.02 6.18 74.68
CA ASN A 135 -11.98 6.96 73.91
C ASN A 135 -11.28 8.03 73.07
N ARG A 136 -11.28 7.87 71.75
CA ARG A 136 -10.76 8.88 70.81
C ARG A 136 -11.86 9.85 70.41
N SER A 137 -11.80 11.06 70.96
CA SER A 137 -12.87 12.08 70.87
C SER A 137 -13.33 12.39 69.45
N SER A 138 -12.44 12.43 68.45
CA SER A 138 -12.81 12.75 67.06
C SER A 138 -13.64 11.66 66.38
N PHE A 139 -13.34 10.39 66.61
CA PHE A 139 -14.07 9.28 65.99
C PHE A 139 -15.38 8.99 66.72
N SER A 140 -15.35 9.04 68.06
CA SER A 140 -16.54 8.84 68.88
C SER A 140 -17.59 9.93 68.61
N THR A 141 -17.18 11.20 68.50
CA THR A 141 -18.11 12.29 68.15
C THR A 141 -18.75 12.11 66.78
N SER A 142 -17.98 11.69 65.78
CA SER A 142 -18.53 11.33 64.46
C SER A 142 -19.53 10.18 64.58
N PHE A 143 -19.18 9.10 65.27
CA PHE A 143 -20.06 7.95 65.49
C PHE A 143 -21.39 8.31 66.16
N TYR A 144 -21.37 9.10 67.23
CA TYR A 144 -22.59 9.54 67.90
C TYR A 144 -23.45 10.42 67.02
N ARG A 145 -22.84 11.34 66.27
CA ARG A 145 -23.55 12.19 65.33
C ARG A 145 -24.17 11.41 64.18
N THR A 146 -23.47 10.41 63.63
CA THR A 146 -24.01 9.45 62.65
C THR A 146 -25.24 8.75 63.23
N THR A 147 -25.13 8.24 64.45
CA THR A 147 -26.22 7.55 65.16
C THR A 147 -27.43 8.45 65.32
N TYR A 148 -27.21 9.69 65.77
CA TYR A 148 -28.27 10.69 65.93
C TYR A 148 -28.94 11.05 64.59
N GLN A 149 -28.18 11.10 63.49
CA GLN A 149 -28.72 11.38 62.17
C GLN A 149 -29.57 10.24 61.63
N LEU A 150 -29.09 8.99 61.74
CA LEU A 150 -29.84 7.80 61.33
C LEU A 150 -31.14 7.64 62.14
N LEU A 151 -31.10 7.87 63.45
CA LEU A 151 -32.29 7.81 64.31
C LEU A 151 -33.37 8.85 63.94
N ASN A 152 -33.00 9.90 63.21
CA ASN A 152 -33.90 10.94 62.73
C ASN A 152 -34.18 10.84 61.22
N ASP A 153 -33.93 9.68 60.59
CA ASP A 153 -34.04 9.45 59.15
C ASP A 153 -33.23 10.44 58.28
N LYS A 154 -32.11 10.97 58.81
CA LYS A 154 -31.19 11.88 58.09
C LYS A 154 -30.00 11.11 57.53
N LEU A 155 -29.56 11.49 56.33
CA LEU A 155 -28.32 10.99 55.73
C LEU A 155 -27.12 11.36 56.62
N PRO A 156 -26.25 10.39 56.97
CA PRO A 156 -25.11 10.66 57.84
C PRO A 156 -24.08 11.56 57.13
N ILE A 157 -23.72 12.68 57.77
CA ILE A 157 -22.72 13.63 57.25
C ILE A 157 -21.29 13.27 57.67
N ASP A 158 -21.17 12.51 58.76
CA ASP A 158 -19.93 12.02 59.35
C ASP A 158 -20.04 10.48 59.44
N ALA A 159 -19.01 9.74 59.05
CA ALA A 159 -18.96 8.27 59.10
C ALA A 159 -17.51 7.78 59.17
N ALA A 160 -17.30 6.49 59.48
CA ALA A 160 -15.98 5.88 59.35
C ALA A 160 -15.44 6.09 57.91
N PRO A 161 -14.27 6.71 57.75
CA PRO A 161 -13.86 7.28 56.48
C PRO A 161 -13.48 6.23 55.43
N CYS A 162 -13.08 5.02 55.87
CA CYS A 162 -12.67 3.92 55.03
C CYS A 162 -13.48 2.65 55.30
N TRP A 163 -13.72 1.85 54.25
CA TRP A 163 -14.53 0.63 54.33
C TRP A 163 -13.77 -0.59 54.92
N ARG A 164 -12.52 -0.42 55.35
CA ARG A 164 -11.66 -1.48 55.89
C ARG A 164 -11.28 -1.23 57.36
N PRO A 165 -11.41 -2.23 58.25
CA PRO A 165 -10.90 -2.16 59.62
C PRO A 165 -9.39 -1.84 59.66
N GLY A 166 -8.99 -0.85 60.46
CA GLY A 166 -7.59 -0.42 60.61
C GLY A 166 -7.04 0.47 59.49
N ALA A 167 -7.83 0.80 58.47
CA ALA A 167 -7.43 1.76 57.43
C ALA A 167 -7.53 3.20 57.95
N LEU A 168 -6.43 3.96 57.86
CA LEU A 168 -6.41 5.40 58.11
C LEU A 168 -6.66 6.13 56.78
N PRO A 169 -7.63 7.05 56.71
CA PRO A 169 -7.83 7.85 55.52
C PRO A 169 -6.68 8.85 55.36
N LEU A 170 -6.29 9.08 54.11
CA LEU A 170 -5.39 10.17 53.76
C LEU A 170 -6.22 11.32 53.19
N GLN A 171 -6.21 12.46 53.86
CA GLN A 171 -6.93 13.64 53.38
C GLN A 171 -6.29 14.17 52.10
N LEU A 172 -7.09 14.26 51.02
CA LEU A 172 -6.63 14.73 49.71
C LEU A 172 -6.73 16.26 49.59
N GLN A 173 -7.68 16.89 50.26
CA GLN A 173 -7.92 18.33 50.18
C GLN A 173 -8.14 18.97 51.55
N ASN A 174 -7.58 20.17 51.74
CA ASN A 174 -7.82 21.01 52.91
C ASN A 174 -9.04 21.93 52.69
N VAL A 175 -9.60 22.48 53.78
CA VAL A 175 -10.80 23.36 53.74
C VAL A 175 -10.64 24.52 52.76
N SER A 176 -9.49 25.20 52.76
CA SER A 176 -9.19 26.32 51.86
C SER A 176 -9.14 25.89 50.39
N SER A 177 -8.58 24.71 50.10
CA SER A 177 -8.53 24.12 48.76
C SER A 177 -9.91 23.70 48.27
N TRP A 178 -10.72 23.09 49.14
CA TRP A 178 -12.11 22.70 48.83
C TRP A 178 -13.01 23.90 48.57
N GLN A 179 -12.87 24.97 49.35
CA GLN A 179 -13.61 26.21 49.11
C GLN A 179 -13.24 26.87 47.77
N LYS A 180 -11.96 26.78 47.38
CA LYS A 180 -11.46 27.39 46.13
C LYS A 180 -11.78 26.56 44.89
N TYR A 181 -11.61 25.24 44.94
CA TYR A 181 -11.65 24.37 43.77
C TYR A 181 -12.80 23.34 43.78
N GLY A 182 -13.41 23.07 44.94
CA GLY A 182 -14.42 22.03 45.09
C GLY A 182 -13.95 20.66 44.63
N CYS A 183 -14.91 19.85 44.15
CA CYS A 183 -14.59 18.62 43.45
C CYS A 183 -13.94 18.95 42.09
N LYS A 184 -12.76 18.38 41.82
CA LYS A 184 -12.12 18.55 40.51
C LYS A 184 -12.97 17.97 39.39
N GLU A 185 -12.85 18.59 38.22
CA GLU A 185 -13.54 18.19 37.01
C GLU A 185 -13.29 16.71 36.68
N GLY A 186 -14.35 16.00 36.29
CA GLY A 186 -14.33 14.58 35.95
C GLY A 186 -14.41 13.60 37.13
N PHE A 187 -14.49 14.10 38.36
CA PHE A 187 -14.75 13.30 39.56
C PHE A 187 -16.17 13.50 40.07
N LEU A 188 -16.65 12.48 40.77
CA LEU A 188 -17.91 12.44 41.52
C LEU A 188 -17.57 12.47 43.01
N CYS A 189 -17.99 13.53 43.70
CA CYS A 189 -17.76 13.77 45.12
C CYS A 189 -19.08 13.82 45.90
N GLN A 190 -19.98 12.86 45.67
CA GLN A 190 -21.38 12.90 46.13
C GLN A 190 -21.57 13.17 47.63
N ASN A 191 -20.67 12.65 48.47
CA ASN A 191 -20.79 12.74 49.94
C ASN A 191 -19.83 13.78 50.56
N ASN A 192 -19.09 14.54 49.75
CA ASN A 192 -18.08 15.45 50.28
C ASN A 192 -18.68 16.83 50.60
N THR A 193 -18.36 17.36 51.78
CA THR A 193 -18.78 18.69 52.22
C THR A 193 -17.59 19.42 52.87
N ILE A 194 -17.80 20.66 53.33
CA ILE A 194 -16.76 21.38 54.08
C ILE A 194 -16.38 20.68 55.39
N ASN A 195 -17.31 19.91 55.96
CA ASN A 195 -17.09 19.11 57.17
C ASN A 195 -16.54 17.71 56.84
N SER A 196 -16.71 17.25 55.60
CA SER A 196 -16.40 15.88 55.14
C SER A 196 -15.57 15.94 53.86
N LEU A 197 -14.31 16.35 53.99
CA LEU A 197 -13.41 16.62 52.87
C LEU A 197 -13.00 15.32 52.13
N PRO A 198 -12.60 15.42 50.85
CA PRO A 198 -12.08 14.30 50.08
C PRO A 198 -10.93 13.56 50.76
N GLN A 199 -11.05 12.23 50.82
CA GLN A 199 -10.09 11.34 51.47
C GLN A 199 -9.81 10.11 50.62
N SER A 200 -8.57 9.62 50.61
CA SER A 200 -8.19 8.36 49.98
C SER A 200 -8.07 7.27 51.02
N CYS A 201 -8.63 6.10 50.74
CA CYS A 201 -8.55 4.94 51.62
C CYS A 201 -7.64 3.86 51.04
N PRO A 202 -6.89 3.11 51.89
CA PRO A 202 -6.15 1.92 51.48
C PRO A 202 -7.02 0.97 50.65
N PRO A 203 -6.66 0.69 49.39
CA PRO A 203 -7.48 -0.15 48.53
C PRO A 203 -7.54 -1.60 49.02
N LEU A 204 -8.68 -2.26 48.74
CA LEU A 204 -8.76 -3.72 48.84
C LEU A 204 -7.75 -4.36 47.89
N GLU A 205 -7.19 -5.52 48.26
CA GLU A 205 -6.17 -6.21 47.45
C GLU A 205 -6.61 -6.37 45.98
N LYS A 206 -7.88 -6.72 45.74
CA LYS A 206 -8.44 -6.82 44.37
C LYS A 206 -8.50 -5.47 43.64
N CYS A 207 -8.80 -4.38 44.34
CA CYS A 207 -8.80 -3.04 43.75
C CYS A 207 -7.40 -2.45 43.61
N THR A 208 -6.44 -2.85 44.46
CA THR A 208 -5.02 -2.61 44.23
C THR A 208 -4.57 -3.27 42.93
N VAL A 209 -4.91 -4.55 42.73
CA VAL A 209 -4.63 -5.28 41.48
C VAL A 209 -5.32 -4.62 40.27
N ALA A 210 -6.57 -4.18 40.41
CA ALA A 210 -7.27 -3.45 39.35
C ALA A 210 -6.56 -2.14 38.99
N ARG A 211 -6.19 -1.32 39.98
CA ARG A 211 -5.45 -0.07 39.76
C ARG A 211 -4.08 -0.31 39.13
N LEU A 212 -3.34 -1.33 39.60
CA LEU A 212 -2.05 -1.74 39.04
C LEU A 212 -2.15 -2.28 37.61
N SER A 213 -3.32 -2.78 37.22
CA SER A 213 -3.61 -3.21 35.83
C SER A 213 -4.24 -2.10 34.97
N GLY A 214 -4.24 -0.84 35.45
CA GLY A 214 -4.75 0.30 34.68
C GLY A 214 -6.28 0.44 34.68
N MET A 215 -6.99 -0.34 35.49
CA MET A 215 -8.44 -0.32 35.59
C MET A 215 -8.92 0.43 36.85
N THR A 216 -10.06 1.10 36.74
CA THR A 216 -10.75 1.66 37.91
C THR A 216 -11.38 0.52 38.73
N CYS A 217 -11.39 0.69 40.05
CA CYS A 217 -12.08 -0.24 40.95
C CYS A 217 -13.59 -0.17 40.69
N SER A 218 -14.19 -1.30 40.27
CA SER A 218 -15.61 -1.36 39.93
C SER A 218 -16.32 -2.60 40.48
N LEU A 219 -17.49 -2.40 41.08
CA LEU A 219 -18.38 -3.43 41.62
C LEU A 219 -19.66 -3.46 40.77
N ASN A 220 -20.06 -4.64 40.29
CA ASN A 220 -21.24 -4.81 39.41
C ASN A 220 -21.29 -3.82 38.23
N GLY A 221 -20.12 -3.47 37.68
CA GLY A 221 -20.00 -2.54 36.55
C GLY A 221 -20.11 -1.05 36.91
N THR A 222 -20.11 -0.69 38.19
CA THR A 222 -20.11 0.70 38.67
C THR A 222 -18.81 1.04 39.38
N ASN A 223 -18.25 2.23 39.13
CA ASN A 223 -17.04 2.69 39.82
C ASN A 223 -17.35 2.91 41.31
N VAL A 224 -16.48 2.40 42.18
CA VAL A 224 -16.62 2.53 43.64
C VAL A 224 -15.31 3.08 44.24
N GLY A 225 -15.43 3.99 45.21
CA GLY A 225 -14.30 4.42 46.06
C GLY A 225 -13.91 3.32 47.05
N MET A 226 -12.91 3.52 47.91
CA MET A 226 -12.57 2.62 49.03
C MET A 226 -13.05 3.19 50.38
N GLY A 227 -13.81 4.28 50.33
CA GLY A 227 -14.43 4.99 51.44
C GLY A 227 -15.59 5.86 50.97
N VAL A 228 -16.42 6.33 51.90
CA VAL A 228 -17.62 7.14 51.61
C VAL A 228 -17.26 8.52 51.04
N PHE A 229 -16.10 9.04 51.44
CA PHE A 229 -15.59 10.37 51.08
C PHE A 229 -14.49 10.34 50.01
N GLU A 230 -14.25 9.19 49.38
CA GLU A 230 -13.26 9.05 48.31
C GLU A 230 -13.84 9.51 46.97
N PRO A 231 -13.23 10.50 46.29
CA PRO A 231 -13.63 10.90 44.94
C PRO A 231 -13.57 9.72 43.97
N ILE A 232 -14.62 9.57 43.17
CA ILE A 232 -14.73 8.50 42.18
C ILE A 232 -14.70 9.11 40.79
N ILE A 233 -13.92 8.56 39.85
CA ILE A 233 -13.97 9.01 38.45
C ILE A 233 -15.37 8.80 37.89
N CYS A 234 -15.90 9.83 37.22
CA CYS A 234 -17.21 9.76 36.59
C CYS A 234 -17.29 8.56 35.63
N GLN A 235 -18.29 7.71 35.81
CA GLN A 235 -18.40 6.45 35.07
C GLN A 235 -18.65 6.69 33.57
N ALA A 236 -18.06 5.88 32.70
CA ALA A 236 -18.34 5.89 31.27
C ALA A 236 -19.87 5.83 30.98
N GLY A 237 -20.34 6.61 30.01
CA GLY A 237 -21.77 6.74 29.69
C GLY A 237 -22.54 7.65 30.64
N HIS A 238 -21.86 8.27 31.62
CA HIS A 238 -22.39 9.31 32.50
C HIS A 238 -21.43 10.51 32.48
N TYR A 239 -21.93 11.68 32.82
CA TYR A 239 -21.13 12.88 33.02
C TYR A 239 -21.46 13.52 34.37
N CYS A 240 -20.49 14.24 34.92
CA CYS A 240 -20.54 14.85 36.23
C CYS A 240 -20.41 16.38 36.06
N PRO A 241 -21.53 17.12 36.00
CA PRO A 241 -21.53 18.52 35.63
C PRO A 241 -20.81 19.41 36.64
N LEU A 242 -20.06 20.39 36.12
CA LEU A 242 -19.37 21.42 36.88
C LEU A 242 -20.35 22.32 37.66
N GLU A 243 -21.54 22.59 37.10
CA GLU A 243 -22.59 23.41 37.74
C GLU A 243 -23.05 22.81 39.08
N GLU A 244 -23.14 21.49 39.16
CA GLU A 244 -23.49 20.74 40.37
C GLU A 244 -22.26 20.37 41.21
N LYS A 245 -21.10 21.00 40.95
CA LYS A 245 -19.81 20.75 41.62
C LYS A 245 -19.41 19.27 41.69
N GLY A 246 -19.77 18.47 40.68
CA GLY A 246 -19.50 17.03 40.67
C GLY A 246 -20.21 16.24 41.78
N MET A 247 -21.31 16.75 42.34
CA MET A 247 -22.07 16.07 43.41
C MET A 247 -23.09 15.06 42.87
N LYS A 248 -23.45 15.17 41.59
CA LYS A 248 -24.40 14.28 40.91
C LYS A 248 -23.76 13.71 39.65
N LYS A 249 -24.07 12.45 39.34
CA LYS A 249 -23.80 11.84 38.03
C LYS A 249 -25.10 11.81 37.21
N ILE A 250 -25.04 12.24 35.97
CA ILE A 250 -26.17 12.27 35.05
C ILE A 250 -25.86 11.34 33.88
N ARG A 251 -26.86 10.58 33.42
CA ARG A 251 -26.70 9.69 32.26
C ARG A 251 -26.53 10.51 31.00
N CYS A 252 -25.66 10.06 30.10
CA CYS A 252 -25.38 10.80 28.87
C CYS A 252 -26.64 10.92 28.00
N PRO A 253 -27.03 12.13 27.57
CA PRO A 253 -28.21 12.33 26.74
C PRO A 253 -28.03 11.71 25.35
N ALA A 254 -29.14 11.33 24.70
CA ALA A 254 -29.10 10.84 23.33
C ALA A 254 -28.55 11.91 22.37
N GLY A 255 -27.71 11.48 21.42
CA GLY A 255 -27.00 12.40 20.50
C GLY A 255 -25.63 12.88 20.98
N SER A 256 -25.26 12.53 22.22
CA SER A 256 -23.93 12.78 22.78
C SER A 256 -23.32 11.49 23.35
N TYR A 257 -22.01 11.50 23.58
CA TYR A 257 -21.31 10.43 24.28
C TYR A 257 -20.48 10.98 25.43
N CYS A 258 -20.32 10.18 26.48
CA CYS A 258 -19.69 10.59 27.72
C CYS A 258 -18.58 9.60 28.10
N GLN A 259 -17.34 10.05 27.97
CA GLN A 259 -16.15 9.26 28.30
C GLN A 259 -16.01 9.12 29.83
N PRO A 260 -15.17 8.18 30.31
CA PRO A 260 -14.81 8.16 31.72
C PRO A 260 -14.23 9.51 32.13
N GLY A 261 -14.77 10.08 33.21
CA GLY A 261 -14.40 11.40 33.68
C GLY A 261 -15.05 12.57 32.94
N ALA A 262 -16.01 12.36 32.03
CA ALA A 262 -16.65 13.48 31.34
C ALA A 262 -17.38 14.44 32.31
N SER A 263 -17.12 15.74 32.18
CA SER A 263 -17.81 16.82 32.89
C SER A 263 -19.00 17.38 32.10
N THR A 264 -18.92 17.27 30.78
CA THR A 264 -19.94 17.73 29.83
C THR A 264 -20.13 16.66 28.75
N PRO A 265 -21.35 16.49 28.22
CA PRO A 265 -21.61 15.52 27.17
C PRO A 265 -21.05 16.00 25.83
N THR A 266 -20.20 15.18 25.18
CA THR A 266 -19.62 15.54 23.88
C THR A 266 -20.63 15.25 22.76
N PRO A 267 -21.01 16.24 21.94
CA PRO A 267 -21.96 16.02 20.85
C PRO A 267 -21.36 15.12 19.78
N CYS A 268 -22.14 14.17 19.27
CA CYS A 268 -21.71 13.31 18.17
C CYS A 268 -21.76 14.05 16.83
N LEU A 269 -20.90 13.64 15.89
CA LEU A 269 -20.95 14.17 14.53
C LEU A 269 -22.29 13.85 13.86
N SER A 270 -22.72 14.73 12.97
CA SER A 270 -23.97 14.54 12.22
C SER A 270 -23.97 13.22 11.47
N GLY A 271 -24.92 12.34 11.78
CA GLY A 271 -25.09 11.01 11.18
C GLY A 271 -24.27 9.87 11.81
N SER A 272 -23.58 10.13 12.93
CA SER A 272 -23.10 9.09 13.83
C SER A 272 -24.22 8.61 14.77
N ARG A 273 -24.08 7.40 15.34
CA ARG A 273 -25.08 6.83 16.26
C ARG A 273 -24.58 6.83 17.70
N CYS A 274 -25.26 7.61 18.54
CA CYS A 274 -25.00 7.72 19.98
C CYS A 274 -26.29 7.52 20.77
N PRO A 275 -26.60 6.28 21.21
CA PRO A 275 -27.74 6.03 22.07
C PRO A 275 -27.57 6.68 23.45
N GLU A 276 -28.65 6.81 24.20
CA GLU A 276 -28.61 7.28 25.58
C GLU A 276 -27.65 6.42 26.43
N GLY A 277 -26.74 7.05 27.16
CA GLY A 277 -25.69 6.39 27.93
C GLY A 277 -24.51 5.86 27.10
N ALA A 278 -24.31 6.33 25.86
CA ALA A 278 -23.14 5.98 25.07
C ALA A 278 -21.83 6.51 25.70
N SER A 279 -20.80 5.67 25.73
CA SER A 279 -19.45 6.05 26.16
C SER A 279 -18.53 6.46 25.01
N PHE A 280 -18.91 6.13 23.78
CA PHE A 280 -18.15 6.40 22.56
C PHE A 280 -19.08 6.60 21.36
N GLU A 281 -18.56 7.26 20.33
CA GLU A 281 -19.26 7.54 19.09
C GLU A 281 -19.07 6.40 18.06
N ARG A 282 -20.12 6.01 17.33
CA ARG A 282 -20.01 5.06 16.20
C ARG A 282 -20.27 5.76 14.87
N TYR A 283 -19.26 5.77 14.00
CA TYR A 283 -19.32 6.36 12.66
C TYR A 283 -20.05 5.44 11.65
N LEU A 284 -21.33 5.71 11.37
CA LEU A 284 -22.12 4.91 10.42
C LEU A 284 -22.10 5.45 8.98
N ILE A 285 -21.93 6.76 8.78
CA ILE A 285 -21.86 7.35 7.43
C ILE A 285 -20.75 6.70 6.60
N PRO A 286 -19.49 6.59 7.08
CA PRO A 286 -18.42 6.00 6.27
C PRO A 286 -18.70 4.54 5.88
N VAL A 287 -19.37 3.77 6.74
CA VAL A 287 -19.82 2.41 6.45
C VAL A 287 -20.86 2.41 5.34
N GLY A 288 -21.87 3.28 5.42
CA GLY A 288 -22.88 3.44 4.38
C GLY A 288 -22.26 3.84 3.04
N VAL A 289 -21.36 4.82 3.02
CA VAL A 289 -20.66 5.26 1.80
C VAL A 289 -19.82 4.11 1.22
N LEU A 290 -19.11 3.35 2.05
CA LEU A 290 -18.32 2.20 1.61
C LEU A 290 -19.21 1.14 0.96
N VAL A 291 -20.31 0.76 1.60
CA VAL A 291 -21.26 -0.22 1.08
C VAL A 291 -21.88 0.24 -0.25
N ILE A 292 -22.22 1.52 -0.38
CA ILE A 292 -22.74 2.09 -1.64
C ILE A 292 -21.68 2.01 -2.74
N ILE A 293 -20.44 2.40 -2.44
CA ILE A 293 -19.32 2.33 -3.40
C ILE A 293 -19.09 0.89 -3.85
N ASP A 294 -19.02 -0.06 -2.92
CA ASP A 294 -18.79 -1.47 -3.21
C ASP A 294 -19.95 -2.07 -4.00
N PHE A 295 -21.19 -1.72 -3.65
CA PHE A 295 -22.37 -2.09 -4.42
C PHE A 295 -22.31 -1.56 -5.85
N LEU A 296 -21.97 -0.28 -6.04
CA LEU A 296 -21.81 0.31 -7.37
C LEU A 296 -20.67 -0.34 -8.17
N LEU A 297 -19.56 -0.68 -7.52
CA LEU A 297 -18.44 -1.39 -8.15
C LEU A 297 -18.85 -2.81 -8.58
N LEU A 298 -19.58 -3.54 -7.74
CA LEU A 298 -20.08 -4.88 -8.03
C LEU A 298 -21.16 -4.87 -9.13
N VAL A 299 -22.13 -3.96 -9.05
CA VAL A 299 -23.15 -3.77 -10.09
C VAL A 299 -22.49 -3.37 -11.41
N GLY A 300 -21.57 -2.41 -11.40
CA GLY A 300 -20.79 -2.04 -12.56
C GLY A 300 -20.09 -3.25 -13.17
N MET A 301 -19.39 -4.05 -12.35
CA MET A 301 -18.73 -5.28 -12.79
C MET A 301 -19.72 -6.29 -13.39
N PHE A 302 -20.88 -6.50 -12.77
CA PHE A 302 -21.91 -7.41 -13.24
C PHE A 302 -22.51 -6.96 -14.57
N VAL A 303 -22.84 -5.67 -14.70
CA VAL A 303 -23.31 -5.05 -15.96
C VAL A 303 -22.26 -5.21 -17.06
N LEU A 304 -20.98 -5.03 -16.76
CA LEU A 304 -19.90 -5.19 -17.73
C LEU A 304 -19.68 -6.65 -18.12
N MET A 305 -19.79 -7.58 -17.17
CA MET A 305 -19.76 -9.02 -17.45
C MET A 305 -20.94 -9.41 -18.33
N PHE A 306 -22.15 -8.97 -17.99
CA PHE A 306 -23.37 -9.26 -18.75
C PHE A 306 -23.31 -8.66 -20.15
N ARG A 307 -22.87 -7.40 -20.28
CA ARG A 307 -22.64 -6.75 -21.58
C ARG A 307 -21.57 -7.45 -22.39
N SER A 308 -20.48 -7.92 -21.77
CA SER A 308 -19.45 -8.68 -22.49
C SER A 308 -19.96 -10.05 -22.96
N ARG A 309 -20.78 -10.74 -22.16
CA ARG A 309 -21.47 -11.98 -22.54
C ARG A 309 -22.46 -11.73 -23.68
N TRP A 310 -23.28 -10.69 -23.57
CA TRP A 310 -24.26 -10.30 -24.59
C TRP A 310 -23.59 -9.88 -25.90
N GLN A 311 -22.51 -9.10 -25.84
CA GLN A 311 -21.76 -8.73 -27.05
C GLN A 311 -21.10 -9.96 -27.70
N ARG A 312 -20.63 -10.94 -26.91
CA ARG A 312 -20.12 -12.21 -27.46
C ARG A 312 -21.22 -13.04 -28.10
N THR A 313 -22.40 -13.16 -27.48
CA THR A 313 -23.54 -13.90 -28.06
C THR A 313 -24.11 -13.19 -29.29
N SER A 314 -24.19 -11.86 -29.29
CA SER A 314 -24.64 -11.04 -30.42
C SER A 314 -23.64 -11.04 -31.58
N LYS A 315 -22.33 -10.94 -31.33
CA LYS A 315 -21.30 -11.10 -32.39
C LYS A 315 -21.28 -12.53 -32.94
N ALA A 316 -21.51 -13.55 -32.10
CA ALA A 316 -21.67 -14.93 -32.56
C ALA A 316 -22.94 -15.11 -33.42
N HIS A 317 -24.07 -14.49 -33.05
CA HIS A 317 -25.31 -14.49 -33.83
C HIS A 317 -25.18 -13.72 -35.16
N ALA A 318 -24.52 -12.56 -35.17
CA ALA A 318 -24.26 -11.78 -36.38
C ALA A 318 -23.27 -12.50 -37.32
N GLY A 319 -22.27 -13.21 -36.76
CA GLY A 319 -21.38 -14.09 -37.50
C GLY A 319 -22.10 -15.30 -38.11
N ALA A 320 -23.05 -15.89 -37.39
CA ALA A 320 -23.90 -16.98 -37.89
C ALA A 320 -24.84 -16.51 -39.01
N LEU A 321 -25.45 -15.32 -38.89
CA LEU A 321 -26.30 -14.73 -39.95
C LEU A 321 -25.50 -14.37 -41.21
N LYS A 322 -24.26 -13.86 -41.09
CA LYS A 322 -23.39 -13.62 -42.25
C LYS A 322 -22.91 -14.91 -42.92
N ARG A 323 -22.64 -15.98 -42.15
CA ARG A 323 -22.30 -17.31 -42.68
C ARG A 323 -23.45 -17.95 -43.48
N HIS A 324 -24.70 -17.70 -43.09
CA HIS A 324 -25.88 -18.22 -43.78
C HIS A 324 -26.08 -17.67 -45.21
N LYS A 325 -25.47 -16.53 -45.57
CA LYS A 325 -25.56 -15.98 -46.93
C LYS A 325 -24.49 -16.47 -47.91
N THR A 326 -23.44 -17.17 -47.45
CA THR A 326 -22.25 -17.40 -48.30
C THR A 326 -21.89 -18.87 -48.55
N ILE A 327 -22.40 -19.84 -47.79
CA ILE A 327 -22.01 -21.25 -48.00
C ILE A 327 -23.21 -22.19 -47.83
N ARG A 328 -23.71 -22.68 -48.96
CA ARG A 328 -24.62 -23.82 -49.07
C ARG A 328 -23.83 -25.03 -49.56
N ALA A 329 -22.88 -25.52 -48.77
CA ALA A 329 -22.30 -26.87 -48.91
C ALA A 329 -21.35 -27.19 -47.75
N VAL A 330 -21.37 -28.46 -47.35
CA VAL A 330 -20.49 -29.15 -46.38
C VAL A 330 -20.85 -28.98 -44.90
N LYS A 331 -21.50 -30.04 -44.41
CA LYS A 331 -21.91 -30.28 -43.02
C LYS A 331 -20.70 -30.88 -42.28
N ALA A 332 -20.09 -30.12 -41.37
CA ALA A 332 -19.10 -30.64 -40.43
C ALA A 332 -19.59 -30.42 -39.00
N THR A 333 -19.82 -31.52 -38.31
CA THR A 333 -20.27 -31.61 -36.92
C THR A 333 -19.14 -31.17 -35.99
N ILE A 334 -19.31 -30.08 -35.24
CA ILE A 334 -18.38 -29.67 -34.19
C ILE A 334 -19.16 -29.57 -32.88
N THR A 335 -18.77 -30.42 -31.94
CA THR A 335 -19.27 -30.53 -30.59
C THR A 335 -18.93 -29.26 -29.79
N GLY A 336 -19.92 -28.74 -29.07
CA GLY A 336 -19.73 -27.67 -28.12
C GLY A 336 -19.00 -28.18 -26.88
N ARG A 337 -17.85 -27.59 -26.57
CA ARG A 337 -17.32 -27.36 -25.21
C ARG A 337 -16.13 -26.41 -25.32
N GLY A 338 -16.01 -25.55 -24.29
CA GLY A 338 -15.26 -24.31 -24.33
C GLY A 338 -13.74 -24.43 -24.50
N TYR A 339 -13.13 -23.27 -24.69
CA TYR A 339 -11.69 -23.06 -24.72
C TYR A 339 -11.03 -23.77 -23.54
N LYS A 340 -10.23 -24.79 -23.85
CA LYS A 340 -9.35 -25.49 -22.93
C LYS A 340 -8.04 -24.67 -22.88
N GLU A 341 -7.59 -24.35 -21.66
CA GLU A 341 -6.23 -23.85 -21.45
C GLU A 341 -5.23 -24.87 -22.03
N LEU A 342 -4.17 -24.37 -22.66
CA LEU A 342 -3.07 -25.22 -23.13
C LEU A 342 -2.44 -25.90 -21.89
N PRO A 343 -2.34 -27.23 -21.84
CA PRO A 343 -1.61 -27.92 -20.77
C PRO A 343 -0.13 -27.52 -20.81
N GLU A 344 0.49 -27.41 -19.64
CA GLU A 344 1.95 -27.34 -19.49
C GLU A 344 2.58 -28.60 -20.08
N ASP A 345 3.57 -28.42 -20.96
CA ASP A 345 4.33 -29.50 -21.57
C ASP A 345 5.10 -30.26 -20.48
N GLN A 346 4.71 -31.51 -20.23
CA GLN A 346 5.56 -32.51 -19.58
C GLN A 346 6.45 -33.14 -20.64
N ASP A 347 7.76 -33.06 -20.41
CA ASP A 347 8.79 -33.77 -21.15
C ASP A 347 8.44 -35.26 -21.26
N ASN A 348 8.20 -35.72 -22.49
CA ASN A 348 8.20 -37.15 -22.80
C ASN A 348 9.20 -37.41 -23.92
N GLU A 349 10.09 -38.34 -23.62
CA GLU A 349 11.24 -38.78 -24.39
C GLU A 349 10.87 -39.22 -25.82
N MET A 350 11.81 -38.97 -26.74
CA MET A 350 11.73 -39.33 -28.15
C MET A 350 11.65 -40.85 -28.32
N ALA A 351 10.62 -41.33 -29.01
CA ALA A 351 10.65 -42.66 -29.63
C ALA A 351 11.40 -42.60 -30.97
N PRO A 352 12.23 -43.62 -31.31
CA PRO A 352 13.11 -43.57 -32.47
C PRO A 352 12.32 -43.75 -33.78
N MET A 353 12.58 -42.86 -34.74
CA MET A 353 12.02 -42.90 -36.09
C MET A 353 12.83 -43.90 -36.94
N GLN A 354 12.17 -44.91 -37.51
CA GLN A 354 12.78 -45.85 -38.45
C GLN A 354 12.98 -45.21 -39.84
N PRO A 355 14.02 -45.62 -40.61
CA PRO A 355 14.40 -44.95 -41.85
C PRO A 355 13.60 -45.50 -43.03
N GLY A 356 12.62 -44.73 -43.49
CA GLY A 356 11.95 -44.95 -44.78
C GLY A 356 12.54 -44.03 -45.84
N TYR A 357 13.36 -44.59 -46.74
CA TYR A 357 13.84 -43.92 -47.94
C TYR A 357 12.65 -43.50 -48.82
N SER A 358 12.57 -42.23 -49.18
CA SER A 358 11.79 -41.77 -50.33
C SER A 358 12.50 -40.60 -51.00
N ARG A 359 13.08 -40.87 -52.17
CA ARG A 359 13.63 -39.89 -53.11
C ARG A 359 12.56 -38.87 -53.47
N TYR A 360 12.92 -37.59 -53.49
CA TYR A 360 12.17 -36.58 -54.21
C TYR A 360 13.08 -35.90 -55.24
N SER A 361 12.66 -35.96 -56.50
CA SER A 361 13.24 -35.30 -57.67
C SER A 361 12.31 -34.14 -58.08
N PRO A 362 12.80 -33.05 -58.71
CA PRO A 362 12.10 -31.77 -58.75
C PRO A 362 11.22 -31.58 -60.00
N TYR A 363 10.36 -30.55 -59.92
CA TYR A 363 9.54 -29.93 -60.97
C TYR A 363 8.28 -30.68 -61.45
N GLY A 364 7.13 -30.03 -61.24
CA GLY A 364 5.83 -30.40 -61.79
C GLY A 364 4.73 -29.46 -61.29
N GLN A 365 4.05 -28.80 -62.22
CA GLN A 365 2.93 -27.86 -62.03
C GLN A 365 1.73 -28.48 -61.31
N ASP A 366 0.75 -27.61 -60.98
CA ASP A 366 -0.59 -27.85 -60.41
C ASP A 366 -0.73 -27.78 -58.89
N PHE A 367 -0.76 -26.54 -58.38
CA PHE A 367 -1.30 -26.24 -57.06
C PHE A 367 -2.82 -26.04 -57.13
N ARG A 368 -3.57 -26.96 -56.50
CA ARG A 368 -5.01 -26.85 -56.23
C ARG A 368 -5.32 -25.64 -55.34
N GLU A 369 -6.23 -24.79 -55.83
CA GLU A 369 -6.82 -23.66 -55.12
C GLU A 369 -7.70 -24.11 -53.93
N GLY A 370 -7.45 -23.53 -52.76
CA GLY A 370 -8.27 -23.76 -51.56
C GLY A 370 -8.03 -22.81 -50.37
N ARG A 371 -7.13 -21.84 -50.49
CA ARG A 371 -6.97 -20.74 -49.52
C ARG A 371 -7.17 -19.41 -50.25
N THR A 372 -8.20 -18.67 -49.87
CA THR A 372 -8.34 -17.27 -50.25
C THR A 372 -7.14 -16.49 -49.71
N ARG A 373 -6.21 -16.12 -50.60
CA ARG A 373 -5.10 -15.18 -50.32
C ARG A 373 -5.67 -13.85 -49.86
N THR A 374 -5.06 -13.22 -48.86
CA THR A 374 -5.37 -11.83 -48.50
C THR A 374 -4.97 -10.92 -49.68
N GLY A 375 -5.70 -9.83 -49.92
CA GLY A 375 -5.46 -8.94 -51.07
C GLY A 375 -4.06 -8.33 -51.12
N PHE A 376 -3.34 -8.31 -49.99
CA PHE A 376 -1.94 -7.89 -49.89
C PHE A 376 -0.97 -8.99 -50.34
N GLU A 377 -1.22 -10.24 -49.96
CA GLU A 377 -0.40 -11.40 -50.35
C GLU A 377 -0.48 -11.68 -51.87
N ALA A 378 -1.62 -11.38 -52.50
CA ALA A 378 -1.79 -11.44 -53.96
C ALA A 378 -0.93 -10.40 -54.69
N ALA A 379 -0.91 -9.14 -54.21
CA ALA A 379 -0.06 -8.07 -54.75
C ALA A 379 1.45 -8.34 -54.56
N LEU A 380 1.81 -9.20 -53.61
CA LEU A 380 3.19 -9.55 -53.26
C LEU A 380 3.72 -10.81 -53.93
N SER A 381 2.84 -11.62 -54.55
CA SER A 381 3.19 -12.97 -55.03
C SER A 381 3.77 -13.08 -56.44
N ARG A 382 3.98 -11.97 -57.15
CA ARG A 382 4.55 -12.02 -58.51
C ARG A 382 6.05 -11.70 -58.52
N ASN A 383 6.85 -12.77 -58.52
CA ASN A 383 8.20 -12.78 -59.06
C ASN A 383 8.10 -12.86 -60.59
N SER A 384 8.28 -11.74 -61.30
CA SER A 384 8.72 -11.78 -62.69
C SER A 384 9.29 -10.42 -63.09
N VAL A 385 10.57 -10.45 -63.43
CA VAL A 385 11.25 -9.46 -64.28
C VAL A 385 10.41 -9.25 -65.54
N TYR A 386 9.54 -8.22 -65.64
CA TYR A 386 9.00 -7.67 -66.91
C TYR A 386 8.19 -6.37 -66.70
N SER A 387 8.66 -5.29 -67.35
CA SER A 387 8.00 -4.01 -67.72
C SER A 387 7.39 -3.08 -66.65
N SER A 388 7.97 -1.87 -66.57
CA SER A 388 7.66 -0.75 -65.67
C SER A 388 6.29 -0.05 -65.87
N GLU A 389 5.52 -0.38 -66.91
CA GLU A 389 4.27 0.33 -67.23
C GLU A 389 2.99 -0.35 -66.71
N GLN A 390 3.02 -1.66 -66.43
CA GLN A 390 1.90 -2.39 -65.82
C GLN A 390 1.90 -2.35 -64.29
N GLU A 391 3.08 -2.22 -63.65
CA GLU A 391 3.22 -2.09 -62.19
C GLU A 391 2.51 -0.85 -61.63
N GLN A 392 2.51 0.27 -62.37
CA GLN A 392 1.80 1.49 -61.96
C GLN A 392 0.27 1.37 -62.06
N LYS A 393 -0.26 0.56 -62.99
CA LYS A 393 -1.70 0.38 -63.20
C LYS A 393 -2.36 -0.60 -62.23
N GLU A 394 -1.63 -1.60 -61.69
CA GLU A 394 -2.18 -2.55 -60.71
C GLU A 394 -1.93 -2.14 -59.24
N MET A 395 -0.91 -1.32 -58.96
CA MET A 395 -0.77 -0.64 -57.66
C MET A 395 -1.96 0.30 -57.37
N GLU A 396 -2.70 0.72 -58.41
CA GLU A 396 -3.98 1.43 -58.33
C GLU A 396 -5.18 0.53 -57.94
N ALA A 397 -5.07 -0.81 -57.99
CA ALA A 397 -6.20 -1.72 -57.85
C ALA A 397 -6.52 -2.16 -56.41
N ASN A 398 -5.58 -2.02 -55.44
CA ASN A 398 -5.86 -2.36 -54.04
C ASN A 398 -6.21 -1.10 -53.20
N PRO A 399 -7.49 -0.88 -52.85
CA PRO A 399 -7.92 0.31 -52.13
C PRO A 399 -7.31 0.43 -50.72
N GLN A 400 -6.99 -0.70 -50.06
CA GLN A 400 -6.38 -0.69 -48.73
C GLN A 400 -4.92 -0.23 -48.75
N LEU A 401 -4.15 -0.72 -49.73
CA LEU A 401 -2.76 -0.30 -49.93
C LEU A 401 -2.68 1.18 -50.31
N LYS A 402 -3.55 1.63 -51.23
CA LYS A 402 -3.64 3.04 -51.64
C LYS A 402 -4.00 3.94 -50.45
N ALA A 403 -4.96 3.53 -49.62
CA ALA A 403 -5.32 4.26 -48.40
C ALA A 403 -4.16 4.34 -47.40
N PHE A 404 -3.42 3.25 -47.21
CA PHE A 404 -2.23 3.23 -46.35
C PHE A 404 -1.16 4.21 -46.85
N VAL A 405 -0.77 4.11 -48.13
CA VAL A 405 0.24 4.99 -48.75
C VAL A 405 -0.17 6.46 -48.66
N GLU A 406 -1.41 6.78 -49.02
CA GLU A 406 -1.93 8.14 -48.98
C GLU A 406 -1.95 8.69 -47.55
N SER A 407 -2.35 7.87 -46.57
CA SER A 407 -2.34 8.27 -45.16
C SER A 407 -0.92 8.57 -44.66
N MET A 408 0.07 7.77 -45.06
CA MET A 408 1.47 7.97 -44.69
C MET A 408 2.06 9.21 -45.35
N ARG A 409 1.74 9.45 -46.63
CA ARG A 409 2.15 10.66 -47.37
C ARG A 409 1.61 11.92 -46.72
N ARG A 410 0.33 11.92 -46.39
CA ARG A 410 -0.33 13.02 -45.66
C ARG A 410 0.30 13.26 -44.28
N ALA A 411 0.76 12.21 -43.60
CA ALA A 411 1.38 12.32 -42.29
C ALA A 411 2.84 12.79 -42.35
N ALA A 412 3.54 12.52 -43.45
CA ALA A 412 4.92 12.92 -43.69
C ALA A 412 5.05 14.38 -44.19
N GLU A 413 4.01 14.98 -44.76
CA GLU A 413 4.06 16.28 -45.47
C GLU A 413 5.22 16.33 -46.49
N ALA A 414 5.60 15.18 -47.07
CA ALA A 414 6.76 15.04 -47.96
C ALA A 414 6.37 14.48 -49.32
N THR A 415 6.98 15.02 -50.39
CA THR A 415 6.79 14.58 -51.77
C THR A 415 7.62 13.33 -52.12
N ASN A 416 8.81 13.19 -51.51
CA ASN A 416 9.66 12.00 -51.60
C ASN A 416 9.59 11.20 -50.29
N PHE A 417 9.42 9.89 -50.43
CA PHE A 417 9.29 8.94 -49.32
C PHE A 417 10.65 8.27 -49.08
N GLY A 418 11.06 8.15 -47.81
CA GLY A 418 12.28 7.46 -47.41
C GLY A 418 13.42 8.35 -46.92
N LEU A 419 14.31 7.77 -46.13
CA LEU A 419 15.58 8.40 -45.73
C LEU A 419 16.73 7.56 -46.29
N SER A 420 17.64 8.18 -47.04
CA SER A 420 18.93 7.56 -47.34
C SER A 420 19.92 7.89 -46.23
N PHE A 421 20.76 6.92 -45.87
CA PHE A 421 21.80 7.06 -44.86
C PHE A 421 23.15 6.84 -45.53
N ARG A 422 24.03 7.83 -45.47
CA ARG A 422 25.41 7.70 -45.92
C ARG A 422 26.33 7.83 -44.73
N TYR A 423 27.28 6.92 -44.58
CA TYR A 423 28.22 6.89 -43.48
C TYR A 423 29.65 6.76 -44.04
N SER A 424 30.58 7.52 -43.49
CA SER A 424 31.98 7.54 -43.92
C SER A 424 32.90 7.51 -42.71
N ASP A 425 33.83 6.58 -42.73
CA ASP A 425 34.87 6.34 -41.73
C ASP A 425 34.29 6.28 -40.31
N LEU A 426 33.15 5.60 -40.17
CA LEU A 426 32.40 5.58 -38.93
C LEU A 426 33.17 4.81 -37.86
N VAL A 427 33.47 5.50 -36.76
CA VAL A 427 34.21 4.94 -35.62
C VAL A 427 33.39 5.11 -34.35
N PHE A 428 33.31 4.04 -33.56
CA PHE A 428 32.72 4.08 -32.23
C PHE A 428 33.60 3.39 -31.21
N HIS A 429 34.10 4.19 -30.27
CA HIS A 429 34.94 3.75 -29.15
C HIS A 429 34.22 4.07 -27.84
N PRO A 430 33.72 3.05 -27.10
CA PRO A 430 33.14 3.27 -25.78
C PRO A 430 34.19 3.77 -24.78
N LYS A 431 33.85 4.79 -23.98
CA LYS A 431 34.79 5.40 -23.00
C LYS A 431 35.46 4.41 -22.02
N LYS A 432 34.85 3.25 -21.76
CA LYS A 432 35.35 2.23 -20.82
C LYS A 432 35.98 1.00 -21.50
N SER A 433 35.96 0.92 -22.83
CA SER A 433 36.50 -0.22 -23.57
C SER A 433 37.91 0.09 -24.05
N PRO A 434 38.89 -0.83 -23.93
CA PRO A 434 40.22 -0.65 -24.51
C PRO A 434 40.21 -0.75 -26.04
N ARG A 435 39.19 -1.40 -26.63
CA ARG A 435 39.08 -1.61 -28.08
C ARG A 435 37.89 -0.85 -28.69
N PRO A 436 38.03 -0.25 -29.89
CA PRO A 436 36.90 0.31 -30.63
C PRO A 436 35.95 -0.81 -31.09
N ILE A 437 34.64 -0.57 -31.00
CA ILE A 437 33.61 -1.53 -31.42
C ILE A 437 33.29 -1.38 -32.92
N LEU A 438 33.38 -0.16 -33.46
CA LEU A 438 33.25 0.09 -34.90
C LEU A 438 34.49 0.82 -35.40
N GLN A 439 35.01 0.42 -36.55
CA GLN A 439 36.25 0.92 -37.12
C GLN A 439 36.08 1.11 -38.63
N ASN A 440 36.27 2.34 -39.12
CA ASN A 440 36.27 2.68 -40.55
C ASN A 440 35.09 2.08 -41.36
N VAL A 441 33.90 2.08 -40.78
CA VAL A 441 32.70 1.58 -41.48
C VAL A 441 32.20 2.68 -42.42
N THR A 442 32.25 2.42 -43.73
CA THR A 442 31.86 3.36 -44.79
C THR A 442 30.82 2.69 -45.68
N GLY A 443 29.81 3.44 -46.11
CA GLY A 443 28.65 2.88 -46.80
C GLY A 443 27.48 3.82 -47.06
N SER A 444 26.47 3.27 -47.72
CA SER A 444 25.23 3.97 -48.04
C SER A 444 24.04 3.03 -48.12
N ILE A 445 22.95 3.41 -47.45
CA ILE A 445 21.63 2.80 -47.52
C ILE A 445 20.75 3.74 -48.34
N GLU A 446 20.23 3.27 -49.46
CA GLU A 446 19.34 4.04 -50.31
C GLU A 446 17.89 3.96 -49.80
N GLN A 447 17.08 4.93 -50.23
CA GLN A 447 15.66 4.98 -49.86
C GLN A 447 14.85 3.84 -50.51
N GLY A 448 13.82 3.36 -49.80
CA GLY A 448 12.91 2.32 -50.31
C GLY A 448 13.49 0.91 -50.41
N GLN A 449 14.65 0.65 -49.79
CA GLN A 449 15.28 -0.66 -49.76
C GLN A 449 15.02 -1.42 -48.45
N LEU A 450 14.91 -2.74 -48.56
CA LEU A 450 14.99 -3.66 -47.43
C LEU A 450 16.43 -4.14 -47.27
N VAL A 451 17.13 -3.64 -46.25
CA VAL A 451 18.56 -3.90 -45.99
C VAL A 451 18.73 -4.83 -44.80
N ALA A 452 19.50 -5.90 -44.97
CA ALA A 452 19.90 -6.79 -43.89
C ALA A 452 21.30 -6.44 -43.35
N VAL A 453 21.40 -6.32 -42.02
CA VAL A 453 22.67 -6.20 -41.29
C VAL A 453 22.96 -7.55 -40.63
N MET A 454 23.99 -8.24 -41.10
CA MET A 454 24.39 -9.57 -40.65
C MET A 454 25.85 -9.58 -40.19
N GLY A 455 26.22 -10.61 -39.43
CA GLY A 455 27.54 -10.71 -38.79
C GLY A 455 27.50 -11.58 -37.54
N GLY A 456 28.64 -12.09 -37.12
CA GLY A 456 28.75 -12.90 -35.90
C GLY A 456 28.34 -12.18 -34.61
N SER A 457 28.22 -12.93 -33.52
CA SER A 457 28.04 -12.34 -32.19
C SER A 457 29.23 -11.41 -31.86
N GLY A 458 28.94 -10.24 -31.30
CA GLY A 458 29.98 -9.23 -31.00
C GLY A 458 30.52 -8.44 -32.20
N ALA A 459 30.06 -8.68 -33.43
CA ALA A 459 30.55 -7.98 -34.63
C ALA A 459 30.21 -6.47 -34.71
N GLY A 460 29.42 -5.95 -33.77
CA GLY A 460 29.04 -4.53 -33.72
C GLY A 460 27.71 -4.17 -34.39
N LYS A 461 26.88 -5.14 -34.83
CA LYS A 461 25.59 -4.92 -35.52
C LYS A 461 24.65 -3.93 -34.83
N SER A 462 24.25 -4.22 -33.58
CA SER A 462 23.34 -3.36 -32.82
C SER A 462 23.99 -2.00 -32.51
N THR A 463 25.31 -1.96 -32.31
CA THR A 463 26.06 -0.71 -32.12
C THR A 463 26.02 0.16 -33.38
N PHE A 464 26.23 -0.44 -34.56
CA PHE A 464 26.13 0.23 -35.86
C PHE A 464 24.76 0.85 -36.07
N VAL A 465 23.69 0.07 -35.86
CA VAL A 465 22.31 0.57 -35.97
C VAL A 465 22.02 1.66 -34.93
N ASN A 466 22.51 1.53 -33.69
CA ASN A 466 22.34 2.56 -32.66
C ASN A 466 23.05 3.88 -32.99
N VAL A 467 24.21 3.82 -33.66
CA VAL A 467 24.92 5.00 -34.15
C VAL A 467 24.16 5.63 -35.32
N LEU A 468 23.69 4.83 -36.29
CA LEU A 468 22.86 5.31 -37.40
C LEU A 468 21.56 5.96 -36.93
N MET A 469 20.91 5.45 -35.88
CA MET A 469 19.72 6.09 -35.31
C MET A 469 20.03 7.34 -34.47
N GLY A 470 21.30 7.62 -34.18
CA GLY A 470 21.69 8.71 -33.27
C GLY A 470 21.39 8.46 -31.79
N LYS A 471 21.16 7.20 -31.39
CA LYS A 471 21.03 6.80 -29.98
C LYS A 471 22.38 6.87 -29.26
N THR A 472 23.44 6.45 -29.95
CA THR A 472 24.84 6.61 -29.54
C THR A 472 25.53 7.60 -30.45
N SER A 473 26.26 8.55 -29.88
CA SER A 473 27.12 9.45 -30.66
C SER A 473 28.35 8.68 -31.11
N ASN A 474 28.70 8.79 -32.39
CA ASN A 474 29.94 8.29 -32.94
C ASN A 474 31.15 9.02 -32.34
N THR A 475 32.28 8.32 -32.25
CA THR A 475 33.55 8.88 -31.78
C THR A 475 34.35 9.50 -32.94
N GLY A 476 34.14 9.01 -34.16
CA GLY A 476 34.72 9.53 -35.40
C GLY A 476 33.84 9.22 -36.62
N GLY A 477 34.21 9.76 -37.77
CA GLY A 477 33.44 9.64 -39.02
C GLY A 477 32.22 10.56 -39.11
N ILE A 478 31.51 10.47 -40.23
CA ILE A 478 30.35 11.31 -40.55
C ILE A 478 29.17 10.42 -40.93
N VAL A 479 27.98 10.75 -40.42
CA VAL A 479 26.71 10.18 -40.88
C VAL A 479 25.89 11.31 -41.49
N ALA A 480 25.43 11.11 -42.72
CA ALA A 480 24.59 12.02 -43.48
C ALA A 480 23.24 11.36 -43.79
N VAL A 481 22.17 12.13 -43.68
CA VAL A 481 20.81 11.73 -44.05
C VAL A 481 20.40 12.51 -45.28
N ASN A 482 19.94 11.85 -46.33
CA ASN A 482 19.61 12.47 -47.62
C ASN A 482 20.76 13.36 -48.14
N ASN A 483 22.00 12.87 -48.02
CA ASN A 483 23.25 13.59 -48.35
C ASN A 483 23.56 14.83 -47.51
N THR A 484 22.78 15.11 -46.45
CA THR A 484 23.03 16.20 -45.51
C THR A 484 23.71 15.70 -44.24
N PRO A 485 24.97 16.06 -43.96
CA PRO A 485 25.63 15.72 -42.71
C PRO A 485 24.98 16.48 -41.54
N GLY A 486 24.70 15.82 -40.42
CA GLY A 486 24.02 16.48 -39.31
C GLY A 486 23.83 15.62 -38.06
N LYS A 487 23.28 16.23 -37.00
CA LYS A 487 22.99 15.53 -35.75
C LYS A 487 21.79 14.60 -35.94
N MET A 488 22.03 13.29 -36.00
CA MET A 488 21.00 12.24 -36.18
C MET A 488 19.80 12.36 -35.22
N LYS A 489 19.99 12.94 -34.03
CA LYS A 489 18.92 13.24 -33.06
C LYS A 489 17.77 14.08 -33.65
N GLN A 490 18.02 14.89 -34.70
CA GLN A 490 16.98 15.71 -35.33
C GLN A 490 15.94 14.88 -36.10
N TYR A 491 16.32 13.70 -36.59
CA TYR A 491 15.46 12.81 -37.38
C TYR A 491 14.71 11.79 -36.53
N LYS A 492 14.89 11.81 -35.20
CA LYS A 492 14.28 10.86 -34.25
C LYS A 492 12.75 10.71 -34.39
N LYS A 493 12.04 11.76 -34.82
CA LYS A 493 10.57 11.73 -35.04
C LYS A 493 10.16 11.13 -36.40
N LEU A 494 11.12 10.88 -37.28
CA LEU A 494 10.93 10.31 -38.63
C LEU A 494 11.51 8.88 -38.72
N THR A 495 12.22 8.42 -37.70
CA THR A 495 12.76 7.06 -37.62
C THR A 495 11.99 6.22 -36.59
N GLY A 496 11.60 5.01 -36.96
CA GLY A 496 11.05 4.01 -36.03
C GLY A 496 12.11 3.01 -35.58
N TYR A 497 12.01 2.51 -34.34
CA TYR A 497 12.87 1.43 -33.84
C TYR A 497 12.03 0.35 -33.17
N VAL A 498 12.14 -0.88 -33.67
CA VAL A 498 11.52 -2.06 -33.10
C VAL A 498 12.60 -2.89 -32.40
N PRO A 499 12.60 -2.97 -31.05
CA PRO A 499 13.54 -3.81 -30.33
C PRO A 499 13.27 -5.32 -30.55
N GLN A 500 14.24 -6.14 -30.14
CA GLN A 500 14.14 -7.60 -30.13
C GLN A 500 12.92 -8.05 -29.29
N ASP A 501 12.84 -7.57 -28.04
CA ASP A 501 11.71 -7.83 -27.14
C ASP A 501 10.43 -7.10 -27.57
N ASP A 502 9.30 -7.81 -27.53
CA ASP A 502 7.99 -7.24 -27.83
C ASP A 502 7.40 -6.47 -26.66
N ILE A 503 7.85 -5.23 -26.49
CA ILE A 503 7.44 -4.33 -25.41
C ILE A 503 6.10 -3.66 -25.77
N VAL A 504 4.98 -4.24 -25.32
CA VAL A 504 3.60 -3.79 -25.57
C VAL A 504 2.76 -3.83 -24.29
N LEU A 505 1.70 -3.02 -24.19
CA LEU A 505 0.84 -3.04 -23.00
C LEU A 505 -0.16 -4.20 -23.06
N PRO A 506 -0.12 -5.13 -22.07
CA PRO A 506 -0.92 -6.35 -22.11
C PRO A 506 -2.41 -6.11 -21.79
N GLU A 507 -2.75 -5.08 -21.01
CA GLU A 507 -4.14 -4.76 -20.66
C GLU A 507 -4.92 -4.13 -21.81
N LEU A 508 -4.22 -3.55 -22.78
CA LEU A 508 -4.79 -2.83 -23.91
C LEU A 508 -5.08 -3.76 -25.09
N THR A 509 -6.00 -3.34 -25.96
CA THR A 509 -6.24 -4.03 -27.24
C THR A 509 -5.15 -3.72 -28.26
N VAL A 510 -5.10 -4.50 -29.35
CA VAL A 510 -4.23 -4.22 -30.50
C VAL A 510 -4.45 -2.79 -31.00
N TYR A 511 -5.71 -2.41 -31.24
CA TYR A 511 -6.07 -1.06 -31.66
C TYR A 511 -5.64 0.02 -30.67
N GLU A 512 -5.87 -0.19 -29.37
CA GLU A 512 -5.55 0.79 -28.34
C GLU A 512 -4.05 1.07 -28.19
N ASN A 513 -3.21 0.04 -28.34
CA ASN A 513 -1.76 0.20 -28.34
C ASN A 513 -1.30 1.07 -29.53
N ILE A 514 -1.80 0.76 -30.73
CA ILE A 514 -1.40 1.44 -31.98
C ILE A 514 -1.94 2.87 -32.01
N VAL A 515 -3.22 3.08 -31.69
CA VAL A 515 -3.85 4.42 -31.71
C VAL A 515 -3.25 5.36 -30.68
N HIS A 516 -2.82 4.84 -29.52
CA HIS A 516 -2.16 5.67 -28.51
C HIS A 516 -0.83 6.21 -29.03
N SER A 517 -0.05 5.35 -29.68
CA SER A 517 1.20 5.72 -30.33
C SER A 517 0.99 6.76 -31.43
N ALA A 518 -0.03 6.55 -32.27
CA ALA A 518 -0.43 7.46 -33.34
C ALA A 518 -0.79 8.86 -32.79
N ARG A 519 -1.69 8.92 -31.79
CA ARG A 519 -2.18 10.18 -31.20
C ARG A 519 -1.08 11.04 -30.58
N ILE A 520 0.01 10.42 -30.12
CA ILE A 520 1.15 11.14 -29.54
C ILE A 520 2.14 11.60 -30.61
N ARG A 521 2.37 10.80 -31.66
CA ARG A 521 3.49 11.03 -32.61
C ARG A 521 3.09 11.69 -33.93
N LEU A 522 1.83 11.53 -34.38
CA LEU A 522 1.33 12.13 -35.61
C LEU A 522 1.27 13.68 -35.56
N PRO A 523 1.14 14.34 -36.72
CA PRO A 523 1.01 15.81 -36.79
C PRO A 523 -0.15 16.37 -35.96
N ARG A 524 0.07 17.53 -35.33
CA ARG A 524 -0.89 18.15 -34.39
C ARG A 524 -2.21 18.58 -35.02
N ASN A 525 -2.19 18.88 -36.32
CA ASN A 525 -3.32 19.36 -37.12
C ASN A 525 -4.30 18.24 -37.54
N TRP A 526 -3.97 16.97 -37.31
CA TRP A 526 -4.84 15.87 -37.67
C TRP A 526 -6.07 15.77 -36.77
N SER A 527 -7.24 15.58 -37.39
CA SER A 527 -8.48 15.35 -36.66
C SER A 527 -8.48 13.95 -36.03
N LYS A 528 -9.35 13.71 -35.04
CA LYS A 528 -9.49 12.37 -34.45
C LYS A 528 -9.86 11.32 -35.52
N LYS A 529 -10.74 11.66 -36.47
CA LYS A 529 -11.16 10.77 -37.55
C LYS A 529 -10.00 10.42 -38.49
N ASP A 530 -9.14 11.38 -38.82
CA ASP A 530 -7.96 11.14 -39.66
C ASP A 530 -6.98 10.17 -38.98
N VAL A 531 -6.73 10.36 -37.67
CA VAL A 531 -5.87 9.47 -36.89
C VAL A 531 -6.45 8.06 -36.85
N GLU A 532 -7.75 7.92 -36.65
CA GLU A 532 -8.43 6.62 -36.60
C GLU A 532 -8.37 5.92 -37.96
N ALA A 533 -8.66 6.63 -39.06
CA ALA A 533 -8.57 6.08 -40.42
C ALA A 533 -7.14 5.61 -40.76
N HIS A 534 -6.11 6.38 -40.37
CA HIS A 534 -4.73 5.97 -40.56
C HIS A 534 -4.38 4.72 -39.74
N VAL A 535 -4.82 4.65 -38.48
CA VAL A 535 -4.58 3.48 -37.63
C VAL A 535 -5.28 2.23 -38.19
N GLU A 536 -6.50 2.34 -38.72
CA GLU A 536 -7.14 1.21 -39.42
C GLU A 536 -6.30 0.76 -40.63
N SER A 537 -5.81 1.69 -41.45
CA SER A 537 -4.96 1.34 -42.60
C SER A 537 -3.66 0.62 -42.20
N VAL A 538 -3.07 1.00 -41.05
CA VAL A 538 -1.88 0.33 -40.49
C VAL A 538 -2.23 -1.08 -39.99
N ILE A 539 -3.38 -1.25 -39.33
CA ILE A 539 -3.85 -2.55 -38.82
C ILE A 539 -4.15 -3.50 -39.98
N ASP A 540 -4.79 -3.01 -41.04
CA ASP A 540 -5.08 -3.78 -42.25
C ASP A 540 -3.80 -4.17 -42.98
N CYS A 541 -2.85 -3.23 -43.13
CA CYS A 541 -1.53 -3.50 -43.74
C CYS A 541 -0.74 -4.59 -43.00
N LEU A 542 -0.89 -4.69 -41.69
CA LEU A 542 -0.22 -5.68 -40.85
C LEU A 542 -1.05 -6.97 -40.67
N GLU A 543 -2.19 -7.08 -41.34
CA GLU A 543 -3.11 -8.23 -41.24
C GLU A 543 -3.54 -8.50 -39.79
N LEU A 544 -3.83 -7.44 -39.04
CA LEU A 544 -4.26 -7.50 -37.64
C LEU A 544 -5.76 -7.24 -37.47
N SER A 545 -6.51 -7.05 -38.54
CA SER A 545 -7.93 -6.64 -38.51
C SER A 545 -8.82 -7.64 -37.76
N HIS A 546 -8.52 -8.95 -37.84
CA HIS A 546 -9.27 -10.00 -37.13
C HIS A 546 -9.02 -10.01 -35.61
N VAL A 547 -7.90 -9.45 -35.15
CA VAL A 547 -7.53 -9.33 -33.72
C VAL A 547 -7.53 -7.89 -33.22
N ARG A 548 -8.03 -6.94 -34.01
CA ARG A 548 -8.09 -5.50 -33.69
C ARG A 548 -8.58 -5.18 -32.27
N ASP A 549 -9.70 -5.79 -31.88
CA ASP A 549 -10.36 -5.56 -30.59
C ASP A 549 -9.90 -6.54 -29.48
N SER A 550 -9.01 -7.47 -29.81
CA SER A 550 -8.48 -8.44 -28.86
C SER A 550 -7.43 -7.78 -27.97
N ARG A 551 -7.44 -8.14 -26.68
CA ARG A 551 -6.35 -7.77 -25.76
C ARG A 551 -5.06 -8.47 -26.18
N VAL A 552 -3.93 -7.82 -25.94
CA VAL A 552 -2.63 -8.42 -26.27
C VAL A 552 -2.25 -9.53 -25.27
N GLY A 553 -2.51 -9.31 -23.97
CA GLY A 553 -2.14 -10.25 -22.91
C GLY A 553 -0.65 -10.22 -22.56
N SER A 554 -0.30 -10.76 -21.39
CA SER A 554 1.10 -10.87 -20.96
C SER A 554 1.80 -12.06 -21.64
N VAL A 555 3.12 -12.16 -21.49
CA VAL A 555 3.88 -13.31 -22.04
C VAL A 555 3.47 -14.62 -21.38
N GLY A 556 3.25 -14.63 -20.05
CA GLY A 556 2.81 -15.82 -19.32
C GLY A 556 1.32 -16.16 -19.45
N LYS A 557 0.50 -15.23 -19.98
CA LYS A 557 -0.92 -15.46 -20.30
C LYS A 557 -1.25 -14.81 -21.66
N PRO A 558 -0.74 -15.38 -22.77
CA PRO A 558 -0.91 -14.79 -24.09
C PRO A 558 -2.37 -14.90 -24.54
N VAL A 559 -2.89 -13.83 -25.13
CA VAL A 559 -4.23 -13.82 -25.76
C VAL A 559 -4.12 -13.85 -27.29
N ILE A 560 -3.07 -13.22 -27.83
CA ILE A 560 -2.71 -13.27 -29.26
C ILE A 560 -1.41 -14.07 -29.45
N SER A 561 -1.16 -14.56 -30.66
CA SER A 561 0.06 -15.33 -30.97
C SER A 561 1.33 -14.46 -30.91
N GLY A 562 2.50 -15.09 -30.80
CA GLY A 562 3.80 -14.40 -30.82
C GLY A 562 3.99 -13.55 -32.08
N GLY A 563 3.71 -14.11 -33.26
CA GLY A 563 3.78 -13.37 -34.52
C GLY A 563 2.81 -12.19 -34.60
N GLN A 564 1.59 -12.32 -34.06
CA GLN A 564 0.65 -11.20 -33.96
C GLN A 564 1.17 -10.13 -33.01
N ARG A 565 1.75 -10.50 -31.86
CA ARG A 565 2.38 -9.57 -30.93
C ARG A 565 3.54 -8.79 -31.56
N LYS A 566 4.40 -9.48 -32.32
CA LYS A 566 5.50 -8.84 -33.07
C LYS A 566 4.97 -7.82 -34.07
N ARG A 567 3.91 -8.17 -34.81
CA ARG A 567 3.21 -7.23 -35.71
C ARG A 567 2.63 -6.02 -34.99
N VAL A 568 2.09 -6.17 -33.78
CA VAL A 568 1.65 -5.02 -32.97
C VAL A 568 2.84 -4.13 -32.60
N SER A 569 3.97 -4.72 -32.22
CA SER A 569 5.19 -3.97 -31.90
C SER A 569 5.69 -3.15 -33.10
N ILE A 570 5.67 -3.74 -34.32
CA ILE A 570 5.98 -3.07 -35.59
C ILE A 570 4.92 -1.99 -35.90
N GLY A 571 3.64 -2.30 -35.71
CA GLY A 571 2.51 -1.40 -35.97
C GLY A 571 2.50 -0.17 -35.09
N MET A 572 2.94 -0.29 -33.83
CA MET A 572 3.14 0.87 -32.96
C MET A 572 4.12 1.85 -33.59
N GLU A 573 5.26 1.38 -34.16
CA GLU A 573 6.24 2.23 -34.84
C GLU A 573 5.74 2.78 -36.18
N LEU A 574 5.08 1.94 -36.99
CA LEU A 574 4.49 2.37 -38.27
C LEU A 574 3.41 3.44 -38.11
N ALA A 575 2.64 3.40 -37.02
CA ALA A 575 1.60 4.39 -36.74
C ALA A 575 2.11 5.82 -36.49
N ALA A 576 3.42 6.00 -36.32
CA ALA A 576 4.05 7.32 -36.30
C ALA A 576 4.34 7.88 -37.71
N ALA A 577 3.99 7.13 -38.75
CA ALA A 577 4.38 7.38 -40.14
C ALA A 577 5.89 7.68 -40.29
N PRO A 578 6.78 6.73 -39.93
CA PRO A 578 8.22 6.90 -40.09
C PRO A 578 8.61 6.83 -41.57
N MET A 579 9.73 7.48 -41.91
CA MET A 579 10.38 7.42 -43.23
C MET A 579 11.49 6.36 -43.27
N ALA A 580 11.99 5.94 -42.11
CA ALA A 580 12.88 4.79 -41.98
C ALA A 580 12.55 3.99 -40.72
N ILE A 581 12.68 2.66 -40.79
CA ILE A 581 12.41 1.75 -39.66
C ILE A 581 13.61 0.84 -39.46
N PHE A 582 14.08 0.77 -38.22
CA PHE A 582 15.11 -0.15 -37.79
C PHE A 582 14.48 -1.26 -36.96
N LEU A 583 14.73 -2.52 -37.30
CA LEU A 583 14.22 -3.69 -36.59
C LEU A 583 15.38 -4.55 -36.09
N ASP A 584 15.41 -4.81 -34.80
CA ASP A 584 16.37 -5.71 -34.18
C ASP A 584 15.75 -7.12 -34.07
N GLU A 585 16.32 -8.08 -34.81
CA GLU A 585 15.90 -9.48 -34.86
C GLU A 585 14.36 -9.69 -34.96
N PRO A 586 13.71 -9.21 -36.04
CA PRO A 586 12.25 -9.30 -36.15
C PRO A 586 11.71 -10.71 -36.33
N THR A 587 12.57 -11.69 -36.65
CA THR A 587 12.23 -13.10 -36.86
C THR A 587 12.51 -13.98 -35.65
N SER A 588 13.10 -13.44 -34.57
CA SER A 588 13.45 -14.21 -33.38
C SER A 588 12.20 -14.61 -32.58
N GLY A 589 12.17 -15.85 -32.08
CA GLY A 589 11.04 -16.39 -31.31
C GLY A 589 9.77 -16.66 -32.12
N LEU A 590 9.85 -16.68 -33.46
CA LEU A 590 8.73 -16.96 -34.35
C LEU A 590 8.92 -18.28 -35.09
N ASP A 591 7.80 -18.92 -35.44
CA ASP A 591 7.80 -20.03 -36.38
C ASP A 591 8.13 -19.53 -37.79
N ALA A 592 8.61 -20.44 -38.63
CA ALA A 592 9.07 -20.11 -39.98
C ALA A 592 8.03 -19.40 -40.84
N THR A 593 6.76 -19.80 -40.72
CA THR A 593 5.69 -19.25 -41.55
C THR A 593 5.35 -17.83 -41.14
N ALA A 594 5.29 -17.56 -39.83
CA ALA A 594 5.09 -16.20 -39.32
C ALA A 594 6.27 -15.28 -39.65
N ALA A 595 7.51 -15.78 -39.51
CA ALA A 595 8.72 -15.02 -39.84
C ALA A 595 8.74 -14.61 -41.32
N SER A 596 8.52 -15.57 -42.24
CA SER A 596 8.49 -15.31 -43.69
C SER A 596 7.37 -14.31 -44.06
N SER A 597 6.17 -14.47 -43.47
CA SER A 597 5.05 -13.55 -43.70
C SER A 597 5.32 -12.11 -43.22
N ILE A 598 5.97 -11.94 -42.04
CA ILE A 598 6.38 -10.62 -41.55
C ILE A 598 7.42 -9.99 -42.48
N MET A 599 8.42 -10.75 -42.92
CA MET A 599 9.47 -10.24 -43.82
C MET A 599 8.93 -9.83 -45.19
N ARG A 600 7.95 -10.57 -45.75
CA ARG A 600 7.24 -10.15 -46.97
C ARG A 600 6.46 -8.85 -46.78
N THR A 601 5.83 -8.69 -45.61
CA THR A 601 5.12 -7.44 -45.26
C THR A 601 6.10 -6.27 -45.17
N LEU A 602 7.27 -6.45 -44.54
CA LEU A 602 8.32 -5.44 -44.52
C LEU A 602 8.83 -5.12 -45.92
N LYS A 603 9.08 -6.13 -46.76
CA LYS A 603 9.46 -5.92 -48.16
C LYS A 603 8.44 -5.08 -48.92
N ALA A 604 7.15 -5.33 -48.71
CA ALA A 604 6.06 -4.54 -49.28
C ALA A 604 6.16 -3.07 -48.87
N ILE A 605 6.34 -2.82 -47.57
CA ILE A 605 6.46 -1.49 -46.99
C ILE A 605 7.71 -0.77 -47.53
N ALA A 606 8.81 -1.49 -47.75
CA ALA A 606 10.02 -0.93 -48.33
C ALA A 606 9.79 -0.43 -49.77
N ARG A 607 9.10 -1.23 -50.61
CA ARG A 607 8.73 -0.86 -51.98
C ARG A 607 7.86 0.40 -52.07
N LEU A 608 7.16 0.77 -51.00
CA LEU A 608 6.41 2.03 -50.91
C LEU A 608 7.32 3.26 -50.68
N GLY A 609 8.63 3.05 -50.53
CA GLY A 609 9.66 4.08 -50.36
C GLY A 609 10.20 4.21 -48.93
N ILE A 610 9.76 3.38 -47.96
CA ILE A 610 10.29 3.42 -46.59
C ILE A 610 11.62 2.68 -46.55
N SER A 611 12.65 3.26 -45.95
CA SER A 611 13.91 2.55 -45.76
C SER A 611 13.78 1.59 -44.57
N ILE A 612 13.96 0.30 -44.78
CA ILE A 612 13.83 -0.72 -43.72
C ILE A 612 15.18 -1.38 -43.50
N ILE A 613 15.71 -1.26 -42.29
CA ILE A 613 16.98 -1.84 -41.88
C ILE A 613 16.69 -2.91 -40.84
N VAL A 614 17.10 -4.15 -41.12
CA VAL A 614 16.85 -5.30 -40.28
C VAL A 614 18.16 -5.91 -39.81
N ILE A 615 18.33 -6.07 -38.49
CA ILE A 615 19.37 -6.95 -37.94
C ILE A 615 18.79 -8.37 -37.95
N ILE A 616 19.47 -9.31 -38.60
CA ILE A 616 19.02 -10.71 -38.65
C ILE A 616 20.21 -11.65 -38.46
N HIS A 617 19.95 -12.76 -37.78
CA HIS A 617 20.91 -13.84 -37.57
C HIS A 617 20.36 -15.09 -38.25
N GLN A 618 21.11 -15.65 -39.22
CA GLN A 618 20.77 -16.89 -39.94
C GLN A 618 19.33 -16.92 -40.51
N PRO A 619 19.02 -16.09 -41.52
CA PRO A 619 17.72 -16.17 -42.20
C PRO A 619 17.61 -17.44 -43.03
N ARG A 620 16.39 -17.98 -43.15
CA ARG A 620 16.07 -18.99 -44.15
C ARG A 620 16.23 -18.42 -45.56
N THR A 621 16.47 -19.28 -46.55
CA THR A 621 16.61 -18.91 -47.97
C THR A 621 15.48 -18.01 -48.44
N GLU A 622 14.21 -18.37 -48.18
CA GLU A 622 13.04 -17.55 -48.54
C GLU A 622 13.07 -16.12 -48.00
N ILE A 623 13.69 -15.90 -46.83
CA ILE A 623 13.81 -14.57 -46.21
C ILE A 623 15.04 -13.86 -46.76
N PHE A 624 16.13 -14.59 -46.97
CA PHE A 624 17.37 -14.07 -47.53
C PHE A 624 17.16 -13.45 -48.92
N ASP A 625 16.38 -14.11 -49.76
CA ASP A 625 16.06 -13.66 -51.13
C ASP A 625 15.16 -12.41 -51.18
N LEU A 626 14.58 -11.99 -50.04
CA LEU A 626 13.79 -10.76 -49.97
C LEU A 626 14.65 -9.51 -49.80
N PHE A 627 15.90 -9.62 -49.35
CA PHE A 627 16.75 -8.46 -49.09
C PHE A 627 17.22 -7.80 -50.40
N ASP A 628 17.15 -6.47 -50.47
CA ASP A 628 17.71 -5.74 -51.61
C ASP A 628 19.24 -5.62 -51.48
N ASN A 629 19.69 -5.28 -50.27
CA ASN A 629 21.09 -5.05 -49.95
C ASN A 629 21.48 -5.76 -48.64
N LEU A 630 22.74 -6.18 -48.57
CA LEU A 630 23.35 -6.79 -47.39
C LEU A 630 24.48 -5.90 -46.87
N ILE A 631 24.58 -5.79 -45.56
CA ILE A 631 25.71 -5.21 -44.83
C ILE A 631 26.26 -6.29 -43.90
N LEU A 632 27.42 -6.82 -44.24
CA LEU A 632 28.09 -7.85 -43.45
C LEU A 632 29.18 -7.20 -42.59
N LEU A 633 29.08 -7.38 -41.27
CA LEU A 633 30.04 -6.84 -40.31
C LEU A 633 30.85 -7.97 -39.65
N GLY A 634 32.15 -7.77 -39.52
CA GLY A 634 33.07 -8.61 -38.77
C GLY A 634 34.05 -7.76 -37.98
N ASN A 635 34.24 -8.07 -36.68
CA ASN A 635 35.14 -7.33 -35.78
C ASN A 635 34.94 -5.79 -35.79
N GLY A 636 33.72 -5.32 -36.05
CA GLY A 636 33.42 -3.88 -36.12
C GLY A 636 33.75 -3.20 -37.45
N GLN A 637 34.14 -3.97 -38.46
CA GLN A 637 34.51 -3.52 -39.80
C GLN A 637 33.59 -4.16 -40.86
N THR A 638 33.51 -3.56 -42.04
CA THR A 638 32.67 -4.07 -43.14
C THR A 638 33.40 -5.17 -43.89
N ILE A 639 32.76 -6.34 -44.04
CA ILE A 639 33.22 -7.46 -44.88
C ILE A 639 32.62 -7.37 -46.29
N TYR A 640 31.38 -6.90 -46.38
CA TYR A 640 30.66 -6.74 -47.63
C TYR A 640 29.53 -5.73 -47.46
N GLU A 641 29.31 -4.91 -48.48
CA GLU A 641 28.14 -4.05 -48.58
C GLU A 641 27.71 -3.94 -50.05
N GLY A 642 26.51 -4.40 -50.36
CA GLY A 642 26.00 -4.36 -51.73
C GLY A 642 24.75 -5.20 -51.94
N PRO A 643 24.33 -5.38 -53.21
CA PRO A 643 23.15 -6.17 -53.54
C PRO A 643 23.25 -7.59 -53.00
N GLN A 644 22.14 -8.14 -52.51
CA GLN A 644 22.10 -9.53 -52.04
C GLN A 644 22.49 -10.51 -53.15
N MET A 645 22.04 -10.28 -54.39
CA MET A 645 22.34 -11.11 -55.55
C MET A 645 23.82 -11.21 -55.89
N GLU A 646 24.61 -10.16 -55.62
CA GLU A 646 26.05 -10.12 -55.91
C GLU A 646 26.89 -10.76 -54.79
N SER A 647 26.29 -11.08 -53.64
CA SER A 647 27.03 -11.54 -52.46
C SER A 647 27.70 -12.90 -52.69
N GLN A 648 27.04 -13.82 -53.40
CA GLN A 648 27.60 -15.13 -53.72
C GLN A 648 28.84 -14.98 -54.61
N THR A 649 28.71 -14.25 -55.73
CA THR A 649 29.82 -14.01 -56.67
C THR A 649 31.01 -13.33 -55.99
N TYR A 650 30.75 -12.45 -55.03
CA TYR A 650 31.81 -11.83 -54.22
C TYR A 650 32.60 -12.85 -53.40
N PHE A 651 31.93 -13.76 -52.69
CA PHE A 651 32.63 -14.80 -51.92
C PHE A 651 33.28 -15.86 -52.83
N GLU A 652 32.67 -16.21 -53.96
CA GLU A 652 33.29 -17.08 -54.97
C GLU A 652 34.57 -16.46 -55.56
N SER A 653 34.62 -15.13 -55.75
CA SER A 653 35.84 -14.44 -56.20
C SER A 653 37.01 -14.53 -55.21
N MET A 654 36.73 -14.84 -53.94
CA MET A 654 37.72 -15.10 -52.90
C MET A 654 38.06 -16.60 -52.73
N GLY A 655 37.50 -17.46 -53.58
CA GLY A 655 37.74 -18.91 -53.59
C GLY A 655 36.83 -19.73 -52.67
N PHE A 656 35.74 -19.15 -52.15
CA PHE A 656 34.73 -19.90 -51.41
C PHE A 656 33.77 -20.62 -52.36
N GLN A 657 33.43 -21.87 -52.06
CA GLN A 657 32.48 -22.68 -52.83
C GLN A 657 31.12 -22.74 -52.11
N PHE A 658 30.04 -22.56 -52.86
CA PHE A 658 28.67 -22.66 -52.36
C PHE A 658 28.07 -24.00 -52.81
N PRO A 659 27.77 -24.93 -51.91
CA PRO A 659 27.12 -26.20 -52.27
C PRO A 659 25.72 -25.98 -52.85
N GLU A 660 25.36 -26.70 -53.92
CA GLU A 660 24.11 -26.53 -54.70
C GLU A 660 22.80 -26.65 -53.88
N HIS A 661 22.82 -27.34 -52.74
CA HIS A 661 21.64 -27.55 -51.88
C HIS A 661 21.82 -26.96 -50.48
N SER A 662 22.71 -25.98 -50.34
CA SER A 662 22.93 -25.26 -49.09
C SER A 662 22.13 -23.96 -49.04
N ASN A 663 21.76 -23.52 -47.84
CA ASN A 663 21.22 -22.18 -47.66
C ASN A 663 22.38 -21.17 -47.77
N HIS A 664 22.36 -20.34 -48.82
CA HIS A 664 23.41 -19.34 -49.07
C HIS A 664 23.64 -18.42 -47.86
N ALA A 665 22.58 -18.08 -47.12
CA ALA A 665 22.68 -17.25 -45.93
C ALA A 665 23.48 -17.92 -44.81
N ASP A 666 23.37 -19.25 -44.66
CA ASP A 666 24.09 -20.02 -43.65
C ASP A 666 25.57 -20.11 -44.03
N VAL A 667 25.87 -20.41 -45.31
CA VAL A 667 27.25 -20.40 -45.83
C VAL A 667 27.93 -19.04 -45.61
N ILE A 668 27.25 -17.94 -45.98
CA ILE A 668 27.76 -16.59 -45.73
C ILE A 668 27.96 -16.34 -44.24
N THR A 669 27.03 -16.81 -43.39
CA THR A 669 27.15 -16.65 -41.94
C THR A 669 28.35 -17.44 -41.39
N ASP A 670 28.58 -18.65 -41.87
CA ASP A 670 29.74 -19.48 -41.48
C ASP A 670 31.06 -18.82 -41.89
N ILE A 671 31.12 -18.26 -43.11
CA ILE A 671 32.29 -17.53 -43.59
C ILE A 671 32.57 -16.31 -42.70
N ILE A 672 31.59 -15.43 -42.48
CA ILE A 672 31.80 -14.20 -41.70
C ILE A 672 31.98 -14.44 -40.20
N THR A 673 31.58 -15.61 -39.68
CA THR A 673 31.81 -16.00 -38.28
C THR A 673 33.17 -16.64 -38.05
N GLY A 674 33.85 -17.10 -39.11
CA GLY A 674 35.18 -17.70 -39.08
C GLY A 674 35.21 -19.21 -39.30
N ASN A 675 34.06 -19.82 -39.61
CA ASN A 675 33.90 -21.25 -39.92
C ASN A 675 33.95 -21.53 -41.42
N GLY A 676 34.44 -20.59 -42.24
CA GLY A 676 34.44 -20.72 -43.70
C GLY A 676 35.36 -21.81 -44.29
N ARG A 677 36.10 -22.56 -43.45
CA ARG A 677 37.13 -23.52 -43.91
C ARG A 677 36.54 -24.73 -44.60
N GLU A 678 35.28 -25.08 -44.30
CA GLU A 678 34.52 -26.10 -45.02
C GLU A 678 34.23 -25.69 -46.48
N TYR A 679 34.21 -24.38 -46.75
CA TYR A 679 33.87 -23.81 -48.06
C TYR A 679 35.10 -23.31 -48.83
N ASN A 680 36.26 -23.21 -48.17
CA ASN A 680 37.53 -22.86 -48.80
C ASN A 680 38.69 -23.58 -48.09
N SER A 681 39.06 -24.75 -48.60
CA SER A 681 40.04 -25.64 -47.98
C SER A 681 41.49 -25.14 -48.08
N ALA A 682 41.80 -24.31 -49.08
CA ALA A 682 43.17 -23.90 -49.43
C ALA A 682 43.46 -22.39 -49.25
N GLY A 683 42.44 -21.56 -49.10
CA GLY A 683 42.56 -20.10 -48.99
C GLY A 683 42.64 -19.57 -47.55
N ASP A 684 42.90 -18.26 -47.44
CA ASP A 684 42.87 -17.54 -46.16
C ASP A 684 41.43 -17.18 -45.78
N VAL A 685 40.92 -17.85 -44.74
CA VAL A 685 39.54 -17.71 -44.24
C VAL A 685 39.47 -16.74 -43.05
N SER A 686 40.58 -16.09 -42.69
CA SER A 686 40.59 -15.14 -41.58
C SER A 686 39.65 -13.95 -41.83
N LYS A 687 39.07 -13.41 -40.76
CA LYS A 687 38.19 -12.23 -40.86
C LYS A 687 38.96 -11.03 -41.37
N GLU A 688 40.23 -10.91 -40.99
CA GLU A 688 41.14 -9.86 -41.41
C GLU A 688 41.39 -9.90 -42.92
N ALA A 689 41.53 -11.10 -43.51
CA ALA A 689 41.63 -11.26 -44.95
C ALA A 689 40.35 -10.77 -45.66
N LEU A 690 39.17 -11.20 -45.20
CA LEU A 690 37.87 -10.77 -45.75
C LEU A 690 37.69 -9.24 -45.70
N ILE A 691 38.04 -8.62 -44.56
CA ILE A 691 37.93 -7.17 -44.36
C ILE A 691 38.92 -6.43 -45.27
N SER A 692 40.17 -6.91 -45.37
CA SER A 692 41.19 -6.29 -46.22
C SER A 692 40.85 -6.38 -47.71
N HIS A 693 40.24 -7.50 -48.13
CA HIS A 693 39.80 -7.71 -49.51
C HIS A 693 38.68 -6.74 -49.87
N TRP A 694 37.68 -6.59 -48.99
CA TRP A 694 36.62 -5.59 -49.18
C TRP A 694 37.17 -4.17 -49.26
N ALA A 695 38.11 -3.80 -48.38
CA ALA A 695 38.73 -2.49 -48.40
C ALA A 695 39.43 -2.18 -49.74
N LYS A 696 40.16 -3.15 -50.30
CA LYS A 696 40.80 -3.04 -51.63
C LYS A 696 39.78 -2.93 -52.75
N MET A 697 38.79 -3.82 -52.80
CA MET A 697 37.71 -3.82 -53.79
C MET A 697 36.89 -2.52 -53.78
N ARG A 698 36.76 -1.91 -52.60
CA ARG A 698 36.06 -0.63 -52.44
C ARG A 698 36.88 0.54 -52.93
N GLN A 699 38.20 0.54 -52.68
CA GLN A 699 39.11 1.57 -53.19
C GLN A 699 39.07 1.61 -54.72
N SER A 700 39.18 0.46 -55.39
CA SER A 700 39.08 0.38 -56.86
C SER A 700 37.71 0.86 -57.39
N LYS A 701 36.60 0.46 -56.75
CA LYS A 701 35.24 0.95 -57.11
C LYS A 701 35.05 2.45 -56.85
N SER A 702 35.76 3.02 -55.87
CA SER A 702 35.67 4.45 -55.54
C SER A 702 36.37 5.35 -56.57
N GLU A 703 37.46 4.88 -57.18
CA GLU A 703 38.15 5.58 -58.27
C GLU A 703 37.28 5.63 -59.53
N GLU A 704 36.61 4.52 -59.88
CA GLU A 704 35.63 4.49 -60.98
C GLU A 704 34.34 5.28 -60.71
N ALA A 705 33.91 5.38 -59.45
CA ALA A 705 32.71 6.13 -59.06
C ALA A 705 32.96 7.63 -58.91
N TYR A 706 34.21 8.08 -58.75
CA TYR A 706 34.60 9.49 -58.66
C TYR A 706 34.42 10.21 -60.01
N GLU A 707 34.71 9.55 -61.14
CA GLU A 707 34.48 10.12 -62.48
C GLU A 707 32.98 10.26 -62.83
N ARG A 708 32.09 9.43 -62.27
CA ARG A 708 30.64 9.45 -62.59
C ARG A 708 29.78 10.36 -61.69
N ARG A 709 30.29 10.88 -60.57
CA ARG A 709 29.49 11.54 -59.50
C ARG A 709 29.45 13.07 -59.51
N SER A 710 30.06 13.75 -60.49
CA SER A 710 30.12 15.22 -60.55
C SER A 710 28.82 15.92 -60.98
N VAL A 711 27.73 15.17 -61.27
CA VAL A 711 26.47 15.76 -61.76
C VAL A 711 25.28 15.20 -60.94
N ARG A 712 24.48 16.11 -60.37
CA ARG A 712 23.29 15.93 -59.50
C ARG A 712 23.53 15.76 -57.99
N SER A 713 23.81 16.88 -57.31
CA SER A 713 23.36 17.11 -55.94
C SER A 713 22.24 18.17 -55.93
N THR A 714 20.99 17.73 -55.85
CA THR A 714 19.85 18.65 -55.66
C THR A 714 19.71 18.97 -54.17
N MET A 715 20.22 20.13 -53.76
CA MET A 715 20.18 20.71 -52.40
C MET A 715 18.80 21.27 -52.00
N LEU A 716 17.68 20.63 -52.41
CA LEU A 716 16.34 21.24 -52.34
C LEU A 716 15.31 20.52 -51.43
N GLY A 717 15.72 19.58 -50.57
CA GLY A 717 14.80 18.79 -49.72
C GLY A 717 14.71 19.14 -48.21
N ASP A 718 15.65 19.93 -47.65
CA ASP A 718 15.84 19.97 -46.19
C ASP A 718 14.92 20.96 -45.44
N THR A 719 14.44 22.03 -46.08
CA THR A 719 13.56 23.04 -45.43
C THR A 719 12.17 22.50 -45.12
N GLY A 720 11.55 21.79 -46.07
CA GLY A 720 10.21 21.19 -45.88
C GLY A 720 10.21 20.11 -44.80
N MET A 721 11.23 19.23 -44.78
CA MET A 721 11.37 18.18 -43.78
C MET A 721 11.56 18.75 -42.36
N ARG A 722 12.37 19.82 -42.21
CA ARG A 722 12.53 20.52 -40.92
C ARG A 722 11.24 21.19 -40.44
N GLN A 723 10.41 21.71 -41.34
CA GLN A 723 9.12 22.29 -40.99
C GLN A 723 8.11 21.20 -40.56
N ALA A 724 8.06 20.07 -41.26
CA ALA A 724 7.25 18.91 -40.88
C ALA A 724 7.64 18.35 -39.50
N LEU A 725 8.94 18.29 -39.18
CA LEU A 725 9.47 17.89 -37.86
C LEU A 725 8.98 18.77 -36.69
N LYS A 726 8.79 20.07 -36.93
CA LYS A 726 8.27 21.01 -35.92
C LYS A 726 6.79 20.78 -35.64
N LYS A 727 5.99 20.42 -36.65
CA LYS A 727 4.55 20.17 -36.53
C LYS A 727 4.20 18.78 -35.96
N ARG A 728 5.14 17.83 -36.01
CA ARG A 728 4.95 16.46 -35.47
C ARG A 728 4.97 16.39 -33.94
N GLY A 729 4.06 15.58 -33.41
CA GLY A 729 3.95 15.19 -32.01
C GLY A 729 3.00 16.07 -31.19
N ALA A 730 2.19 15.47 -30.33
CA ALA A 730 1.22 16.17 -29.49
C ALA A 730 1.88 17.15 -28.49
N PRO A 731 1.22 18.27 -28.11
CA PRO A 731 1.72 19.15 -27.07
C PRO A 731 1.72 18.47 -25.69
N TYR A 732 2.56 18.95 -24.77
CA TYR A 732 2.80 18.30 -23.47
C TYR A 732 1.52 18.03 -22.66
N ILE A 733 0.58 18.97 -22.61
CA ILE A 733 -0.69 18.82 -21.88
C ILE A 733 -1.55 17.72 -22.50
N LYS A 734 -1.64 17.67 -23.84
CA LYS A 734 -2.38 16.63 -24.57
C LYS A 734 -1.73 15.26 -24.37
N GLN A 735 -0.40 15.18 -24.34
CA GLN A 735 0.30 13.94 -23.97
C GLN A 735 -0.06 13.51 -22.55
N GLY A 736 -0.04 14.42 -21.58
CA GLY A 736 -0.43 14.14 -20.20
C GLY A 736 -1.85 13.58 -20.08
N TRP A 737 -2.81 14.22 -20.77
CA TRP A 737 -4.20 13.75 -20.81
C TRP A 737 -4.35 12.36 -21.47
N LEU A 738 -3.71 12.14 -22.62
CA LEU A 738 -3.75 10.84 -23.31
C LEU A 738 -3.12 9.73 -22.47
N CYS A 739 -1.99 10.01 -21.81
CA CYS A 739 -1.35 9.09 -20.88
C CYS A 739 -2.24 8.82 -19.67
N LEU A 740 -2.95 9.82 -19.14
CA LEU A 740 -3.86 9.67 -18.01
C LEU A 740 -5.06 8.79 -18.38
N CYS A 741 -5.71 9.04 -19.53
CA CYS A 741 -6.79 8.20 -20.03
C CYS A 741 -6.34 6.75 -20.21
N ARG A 742 -5.14 6.54 -20.77
CA ARG A 742 -4.55 5.21 -20.91
C ARG A 742 -4.31 4.56 -19.55
N ALA A 743 -3.68 5.27 -18.62
CA ALA A 743 -3.38 4.76 -17.29
C ALA A 743 -4.65 4.40 -16.50
N MET A 744 -5.68 5.24 -16.56
CA MET A 744 -6.99 4.97 -15.96
C MET A 744 -7.65 3.72 -16.56
N LEU A 745 -7.55 3.55 -17.88
CA LEU A 745 -8.07 2.35 -18.57
C LEU A 745 -7.33 1.08 -18.12
N GLN A 746 -6.01 1.16 -17.89
CA GLN A 746 -5.23 0.04 -17.35
C GLN A 746 -5.66 -0.31 -15.92
N GLN A 747 -5.78 0.68 -15.04
CA GLN A 747 -6.26 0.48 -13.66
C GLN A 747 -7.64 -0.18 -13.64
N TYR A 748 -8.56 0.29 -14.50
CA TYR A 748 -9.89 -0.28 -14.63
C TYR A 748 -9.90 -1.72 -15.17
N ARG A 749 -8.94 -2.11 -16.01
CA ARG A 749 -8.83 -3.47 -16.54
C ARG A 749 -8.11 -4.43 -15.58
N ALA A 750 -7.31 -3.91 -14.66
CA ALA A 750 -6.64 -4.65 -13.59
C ALA A 750 -7.57 -4.99 -12.40
N ARG A 751 -8.78 -5.49 -12.69
CA ARG A 751 -9.84 -5.71 -11.68
C ARG A 751 -9.46 -6.69 -10.59
N ALA A 752 -8.79 -7.80 -10.94
CA ALA A 752 -8.40 -8.80 -9.97
C ALA A 752 -7.41 -8.24 -8.92
N ALA A 753 -6.44 -7.44 -9.36
CA ALA A 753 -5.50 -6.78 -8.47
C ALA A 753 -6.20 -5.73 -7.59
N LEU A 754 -7.19 -5.01 -8.15
CA LEU A 754 -8.01 -4.07 -7.40
C LEU A 754 -8.72 -4.79 -6.23
N PHE A 755 -9.52 -5.82 -6.50
CA PHE A 755 -10.26 -6.53 -5.44
C PHE A 755 -9.35 -7.22 -4.41
N ALA A 756 -8.21 -7.78 -4.84
CA ALA A 756 -7.25 -8.38 -3.91
C ALA A 756 -6.68 -7.35 -2.91
N GLU A 757 -6.37 -6.14 -3.38
CA GLU A 757 -5.88 -5.06 -2.52
C GLU A 757 -6.95 -4.56 -1.55
N MET A 758 -8.20 -4.42 -2.01
CA MET A 758 -9.31 -4.01 -1.14
C MET A 758 -9.61 -5.07 -0.09
N GLY A 759 -9.59 -6.35 -0.46
CA GLY A 759 -9.72 -7.45 0.50
C GLY A 759 -8.62 -7.45 1.55
N LEU A 760 -7.36 -7.22 1.13
CA LEU A 760 -6.23 -7.11 2.06
C LEU A 760 -6.35 -5.88 2.98
N ALA A 761 -6.80 -4.74 2.46
CA ALA A 761 -7.02 -3.52 3.25
C ALA A 761 -8.11 -3.71 4.31
N VAL A 762 -9.25 -4.32 3.94
CA VAL A 762 -10.34 -4.66 4.88
C VAL A 762 -9.84 -5.61 5.94
N LEU A 763 -9.13 -6.68 5.55
CA LEU A 763 -8.60 -7.66 6.49
C LEU A 763 -7.64 -6.99 7.49
N ALA A 764 -6.69 -6.19 7.02
CA ALA A 764 -5.73 -5.49 7.88
C ALA A 764 -6.42 -4.50 8.83
N GLY A 765 -7.36 -3.70 8.33
CA GLY A 765 -8.13 -2.75 9.14
C GLY A 765 -9.02 -3.45 10.18
N ALA A 766 -9.67 -4.54 9.80
CA ALA A 766 -10.54 -5.32 10.67
C ALA A 766 -9.75 -6.04 11.77
N LEU A 767 -8.64 -6.70 11.43
CA LEU A 767 -7.78 -7.37 12.41
C LEU A 767 -7.21 -6.38 13.43
N LEU A 768 -6.72 -5.23 12.97
CA LEU A 768 -6.22 -4.19 13.85
C LEU A 768 -7.34 -3.59 14.72
N GLY A 769 -8.53 -3.44 14.14
CA GLY A 769 -9.74 -3.02 14.85
C GLY A 769 -10.14 -3.98 15.97
N LEU A 770 -10.21 -5.29 15.68
CA LEU A 770 -10.50 -6.34 16.65
C LEU A 770 -9.46 -6.39 17.76
N ALA A 771 -8.17 -6.29 17.41
CA ALA A 771 -7.07 -6.31 18.39
C ALA A 771 -7.17 -5.16 19.41
N ASN A 772 -7.76 -4.02 19.01
CA ASN A 772 -7.89 -2.83 19.85
C ASN A 772 -9.30 -2.62 20.43
N ASN A 773 -10.27 -3.48 20.08
CA ASN A 773 -11.64 -3.40 20.58
C ASN A 773 -11.76 -3.45 22.13
N PRO A 774 -10.98 -4.27 22.87
CA PRO A 774 -11.08 -4.32 24.33
C PRO A 774 -10.79 -3.00 25.06
N LYS A 775 -10.09 -2.06 24.40
CA LYS A 775 -9.76 -0.74 24.97
C LYS A 775 -10.91 0.26 24.92
N ASN A 776 -12.03 -0.07 24.25
CA ASN A 776 -13.23 0.77 24.14
C ASN A 776 -12.92 2.22 23.71
N GLY A 777 -11.96 2.39 22.80
CA GLY A 777 -11.55 3.70 22.26
C GLY A 777 -10.55 4.48 23.12
N ILE A 778 -10.29 4.08 24.35
CA ILE A 778 -9.39 4.77 25.28
C ILE A 778 -7.99 4.21 25.12
N MET A 779 -7.15 4.93 24.39
CA MET A 779 -5.77 4.51 24.07
C MET A 779 -4.71 5.19 24.95
N PHE A 780 -5.14 5.89 26.00
CA PHE A 780 -4.28 6.68 26.87
C PHE A 780 -4.83 6.71 28.30
N VAL A 781 -3.95 6.50 29.28
CA VAL A 781 -4.25 6.68 30.71
C VAL A 781 -3.07 7.42 31.33
N GLY A 782 -3.34 8.56 31.97
CA GLY A 782 -2.30 9.39 32.59
C GLY A 782 -2.44 9.52 34.10
N LEU A 783 -1.59 10.37 34.68
CA LEU A 783 -1.70 10.78 36.08
C LEU A 783 -2.80 11.84 36.22
N PHE A 784 -3.64 11.74 37.25
CA PHE A 784 -4.64 12.77 37.53
C PHE A 784 -3.98 14.10 37.93
N HIS A 785 -4.71 15.19 37.81
CA HIS A 785 -4.28 16.49 38.35
C HIS A 785 -4.27 16.51 39.88
N GLU A 786 -3.39 17.32 40.46
CA GLU A 786 -3.43 17.60 41.90
C GLU A 786 -4.82 18.09 42.33
N PRO A 787 -5.36 17.58 43.46
CA PRO A 787 -4.73 16.75 44.48
C PRO A 787 -5.09 15.26 44.41
N TYR A 788 -5.63 14.78 43.29
CA TYR A 788 -6.14 13.41 43.15
C TYR A 788 -5.13 12.42 42.56
N GLU A 789 -3.86 12.80 42.49
CA GLU A 789 -2.75 11.97 41.98
C GLU A 789 -2.69 10.58 42.63
N VAL A 790 -2.93 10.51 43.94
CA VAL A 790 -2.91 9.26 44.74
C VAL A 790 -3.96 8.24 44.26
N LEU A 791 -5.01 8.70 43.59
CA LEU A 791 -6.08 7.85 43.04
C LEU A 791 -5.77 7.34 41.63
N SER A 792 -4.64 7.75 41.03
CA SER A 792 -4.26 7.37 39.67
C SER A 792 -4.09 5.86 39.55
N THR A 793 -4.56 5.32 38.43
CA THR A 793 -4.28 3.94 38.03
C THR A 793 -2.89 3.85 37.41
N ALA A 794 -2.44 2.64 37.07
CA ALA A 794 -1.24 2.46 36.27
C ALA A 794 -1.33 3.29 34.98
N ILE A 795 -0.27 4.04 34.71
CA ILE A 795 -0.14 4.89 33.52
C ILE A 795 0.05 4.04 32.27
N ASP A 796 -0.50 4.52 31.15
CA ASP A 796 -0.35 3.92 29.84
C ASP A 796 -0.07 5.00 28.79
N PHE A 797 1.22 5.30 28.60
CA PHE A 797 1.70 6.26 27.62
C PHE A 797 2.00 5.61 26.26
N PHE A 798 2.07 4.29 26.19
CA PHE A 798 2.57 3.56 25.02
C PHE A 798 1.46 3.10 24.08
N SER A 799 0.24 2.91 24.58
CA SER A 799 -0.88 2.43 23.76
C SER A 799 -1.24 3.32 22.58
N ALA A 800 -1.27 4.65 22.75
CA ALA A 800 -1.58 5.57 21.65
C ALA A 800 -0.47 5.59 20.57
N PRO A 801 0.83 5.73 20.91
CA PRO A 801 1.91 5.57 19.93
C PRO A 801 1.94 4.18 19.26
N GLN A 802 1.68 3.11 20.04
CA GLN A 802 1.68 1.74 19.52
C GLN A 802 0.54 1.52 18.53
N PHE A 803 -0.64 2.11 18.78
CA PHE A 803 -1.74 2.08 17.83
C PHE A 803 -1.34 2.72 16.49
N ALA A 804 -0.65 3.87 16.53
CA ALA A 804 -0.15 4.53 15.33
C ALA A 804 0.95 3.73 14.62
N LEU A 805 1.87 3.08 15.35
CA LEU A 805 2.87 2.15 14.82
C LEU A 805 2.20 0.99 14.06
N LEU A 806 1.19 0.36 14.65
CA LEU A 806 0.46 -0.75 14.03
C LEU A 806 -0.28 -0.30 12.77
N ILE A 807 -0.87 0.90 12.77
CA ILE A 807 -1.45 1.53 11.57
C ILE A 807 -0.38 1.72 10.49
N ALA A 808 0.78 2.29 10.86
CA ALA A 808 1.87 2.57 9.92
C ALA A 808 2.41 1.29 9.26
N ILE A 809 2.58 0.21 10.04
CA ILE A 809 3.00 -1.10 9.52
C ILE A 809 1.91 -1.70 8.63
N ALA A 810 0.65 -1.70 9.08
CA ALA A 810 -0.46 -2.28 8.31
C ALA A 810 -0.63 -1.59 6.95
N ILE A 811 -0.61 -0.25 6.92
CA ILE A 811 -0.65 0.51 5.65
C ILE A 811 0.58 0.21 4.80
N GLY A 812 1.77 0.11 5.41
CA GLY A 812 3.01 -0.25 4.71
C GLY A 812 2.91 -1.58 3.96
N LEU A 813 2.35 -2.61 4.61
CA LEU A 813 2.16 -3.94 4.03
C LEU A 813 1.10 -3.95 2.93
N VAL A 814 -0.01 -3.22 3.12
CA VAL A 814 -1.10 -3.14 2.13
C VAL A 814 -0.66 -2.35 0.89
N ALA A 815 0.08 -1.25 1.06
CA ALA A 815 0.40 -0.31 -0.02
C ALA A 815 1.74 -0.57 -0.72
N GLY A 816 2.71 -1.19 -0.05
CA GLY A 816 4.09 -1.32 -0.54
C GLY A 816 4.18 -2.10 -1.87
N ALA A 817 3.68 -3.34 -1.90
CA ALA A 817 3.75 -4.17 -3.10
C ALA A 817 2.93 -3.63 -4.29
N PRO A 818 1.67 -3.17 -4.12
CA PRO A 818 0.91 -2.49 -5.16
C PRO A 818 1.61 -1.25 -5.74
N GLY A 819 2.24 -0.45 -4.87
CA GLY A 819 2.93 0.78 -5.26
C GLY A 819 4.09 0.53 -6.22
N VAL A 820 4.78 -0.61 -6.09
CA VAL A 820 5.90 -0.97 -6.98
C VAL A 820 5.44 -1.35 -8.38
N LYS A 821 4.35 -2.10 -8.47
CA LYS A 821 3.80 -2.57 -9.76
C LYS A 821 3.44 -1.41 -10.70
N LEU A 822 3.23 -0.20 -10.17
CA LEU A 822 2.94 0.99 -10.95
C LEU A 822 4.01 1.31 -12.00
N PHE A 823 5.29 1.14 -11.66
CA PHE A 823 6.41 1.52 -12.55
C PHE A 823 7.36 0.36 -12.86
N SER A 824 7.46 -0.66 -12.00
CA SER A 824 8.42 -1.75 -12.18
C SER A 824 8.15 -2.57 -13.46
N GLU A 825 6.89 -2.90 -13.73
CA GLU A 825 6.51 -3.74 -14.87
C GLU A 825 6.62 -3.01 -16.21
N GLU A 826 6.36 -1.71 -16.22
CA GLU A 826 6.36 -0.88 -17.42
C GLU A 826 7.70 -0.18 -17.65
N THR A 827 8.75 -0.56 -16.92
CA THR A 827 10.05 0.09 -17.01
C THR A 827 10.62 0.06 -18.44
N LEU A 828 10.46 -1.06 -19.14
CA LEU A 828 10.90 -1.20 -20.53
C LEU A 828 10.04 -0.38 -21.49
N LEU A 829 8.73 -0.30 -21.24
CA LEU A 829 7.80 0.46 -22.07
C LEU A 829 8.08 1.96 -21.99
N TYR A 830 8.22 2.54 -20.79
CA TYR A 830 8.48 3.97 -20.69
C TYR A 830 9.79 4.34 -21.39
N ARG A 831 10.81 3.45 -21.34
CA ARG A 831 12.10 3.68 -22.02
C ARG A 831 11.90 3.72 -23.53
N ARG A 832 11.22 2.72 -24.08
CA ARG A 832 10.84 2.67 -25.49
C ARG A 832 10.10 3.95 -25.91
N GLU A 833 9.08 4.36 -25.16
CA GLU A 833 8.28 5.55 -25.49
C GLU A 833 9.09 6.86 -25.39
N ALA A 834 9.95 7.00 -24.39
CA ALA A 834 10.86 8.15 -24.28
C ALA A 834 11.89 8.18 -25.42
N GLU A 835 12.35 7.02 -25.88
CA GLU A 835 13.15 6.85 -27.09
C GLU A 835 12.36 7.09 -28.38
N ALA A 836 11.03 6.96 -28.37
CA ALA A 836 10.18 7.35 -29.49
C ALA A 836 9.81 8.84 -29.48
N GLY A 837 10.15 9.58 -28.41
CA GLY A 837 9.91 11.03 -28.29
C GLY A 837 8.75 11.44 -27.36
N HIS A 838 8.22 10.52 -26.56
CA HIS A 838 7.21 10.83 -25.55
C HIS A 838 7.81 11.63 -24.38
N SER A 839 7.03 12.54 -23.79
CA SER A 839 7.44 13.27 -22.60
C SER A 839 7.46 12.37 -21.36
N ARG A 840 8.64 12.24 -20.73
CA ARG A 840 8.83 11.49 -19.48
C ARG A 840 7.99 12.07 -18.34
N LEU A 841 7.92 13.40 -18.23
CA LEU A 841 7.14 14.09 -17.20
C LEU A 841 5.64 13.83 -17.36
N ALA A 842 5.13 13.92 -18.61
CA ALA A 842 3.72 13.68 -18.90
C ALA A 842 3.31 12.23 -18.55
N TYR A 843 4.17 11.26 -18.87
CA TYR A 843 3.98 9.86 -18.49
C TYR A 843 3.94 9.68 -16.97
N PHE A 844 4.94 10.23 -16.27
CA PHE A 844 5.08 10.08 -14.82
C PHE A 844 3.89 10.67 -14.06
N LEU A 845 3.52 11.93 -14.37
CA LEU A 845 2.39 12.60 -13.71
C LEU A 845 1.06 11.88 -13.99
N ALA A 846 0.82 11.45 -15.23
CA ALA A 846 -0.37 10.70 -15.58
C ALA A 846 -0.51 9.41 -14.75
N LYS A 847 0.58 8.68 -14.55
CA LYS A 847 0.60 7.47 -13.73
C LYS A 847 0.35 7.76 -12.26
N VAL A 848 1.02 8.76 -11.69
CA VAL A 848 0.83 9.17 -10.29
C VAL A 848 -0.63 9.57 -10.02
N ILE A 849 -1.23 10.36 -10.92
CA ILE A 849 -2.62 10.81 -10.77
C ILE A 849 -3.61 9.64 -10.94
N SER A 850 -3.35 8.72 -11.88
CA SER A 850 -4.24 7.58 -12.14
C SER A 850 -4.41 6.62 -10.96
N VAL A 851 -3.46 6.61 -10.02
CA VAL A 851 -3.48 5.73 -8.84
C VAL A 851 -4.26 6.34 -7.68
N PHE A 852 -4.49 7.65 -7.67
CA PHE A 852 -5.14 8.32 -6.54
C PHE A 852 -6.52 7.74 -6.19
N PRO A 853 -7.43 7.44 -7.16
CA PRO A 853 -8.72 6.81 -6.83
C PRO A 853 -8.55 5.43 -6.20
N ARG A 854 -7.61 4.63 -6.70
CA ARG A 854 -7.30 3.30 -6.17
C ARG A 854 -6.75 3.37 -4.74
N MET A 855 -5.86 4.32 -4.49
CA MET A 855 -5.29 4.59 -3.17
C MET A 855 -6.35 5.06 -2.18
N ALA A 856 -7.25 5.97 -2.60
CA ALA A 856 -8.36 6.44 -1.77
C ALA A 856 -9.33 5.32 -1.40
N LEU A 857 -9.68 4.45 -2.35
CA LEU A 857 -10.50 3.27 -2.10
C LEU A 857 -9.83 2.31 -1.11
N GLY A 858 -8.54 2.00 -1.31
CA GLY A 858 -7.78 1.15 -0.37
C GLY A 858 -7.71 1.74 1.03
N CYS A 859 -7.48 3.06 1.15
CA CYS A 859 -7.49 3.76 2.44
C CYS A 859 -8.87 3.70 3.11
N MET A 860 -9.95 3.87 2.33
CA MET A 860 -11.31 3.80 2.87
C MET A 860 -11.64 2.39 3.40
N HIS A 861 -11.28 1.35 2.64
CA HIS A 861 -11.44 -0.04 3.03
C HIS A 861 -10.59 -0.44 4.24
N PHE A 862 -9.49 0.28 4.50
CA PHE A 862 -8.68 0.10 5.70
C PHE A 862 -9.26 0.86 6.91
N THR A 863 -9.56 2.15 6.76
CA THR A 863 -9.96 3.03 7.87
C THR A 863 -11.37 2.74 8.37
N VAL A 864 -12.32 2.36 7.52
CA VAL A 864 -13.71 2.11 7.93
C VAL A 864 -13.83 0.91 8.89
N PRO A 865 -13.31 -0.30 8.56
CA PRO A 865 -13.35 -1.43 9.51
C PRO A 865 -12.54 -1.17 10.78
N LEU A 866 -11.42 -0.45 10.67
CA LEU A 866 -10.62 -0.05 11.83
C LEU A 866 -11.47 0.77 12.80
N PHE A 867 -12.11 1.85 12.33
CA PHE A 867 -12.90 2.76 13.17
C PHE A 867 -14.20 2.14 13.68
N LEU A 868 -14.80 1.23 12.90
CA LEU A 868 -16.00 0.50 13.32
C LEU A 868 -15.72 -0.38 14.55
N LEU A 869 -14.51 -0.92 14.68
CA LEU A 869 -14.17 -1.92 15.69
C LEU A 869 -13.34 -1.36 16.84
N SER A 870 -12.32 -0.52 16.59
CA SER A 870 -11.49 0.04 17.67
C SER A 870 -12.07 1.31 18.30
N VAL A 871 -12.99 1.98 17.60
CA VAL A 871 -13.69 3.20 18.02
C VAL A 871 -12.77 4.27 18.64
N PRO A 872 -11.70 4.67 17.95
CA PRO A 872 -10.71 5.59 18.51
C PRO A 872 -11.28 7.00 18.67
N ILE A 873 -10.82 7.71 19.70
CA ILE A 873 -11.23 9.09 20.01
C ILE A 873 -10.46 10.07 19.12
N ILE A 874 -10.76 10.04 17.83
CA ILE A 874 -10.22 10.98 16.83
C ILE A 874 -11.29 11.20 15.77
N ASP A 875 -11.36 12.43 15.25
CA ASP A 875 -12.24 12.75 14.13
C ASP A 875 -11.94 11.83 12.93
N TRP A 876 -12.98 11.17 12.40
CA TRP A 876 -12.83 10.22 11.31
C TRP A 876 -12.25 10.86 10.05
N GLY A 877 -12.67 12.08 9.72
CA GLY A 877 -12.20 12.78 8.52
C GLY A 877 -10.71 13.10 8.60
N LEU A 878 -10.25 13.55 9.77
CA LEU A 878 -8.84 13.78 10.04
C LEU A 878 -8.01 12.49 9.97
N ALA A 879 -8.51 11.41 10.57
CA ALA A 879 -7.84 10.12 10.54
C ALA A 879 -7.75 9.53 9.13
N PHE A 880 -8.84 9.61 8.37
CA PHE A 880 -8.87 9.21 6.96
C PHE A 880 -7.87 10.03 6.13
N LEU A 881 -7.84 11.36 6.30
CA LEU A 881 -6.88 12.22 5.60
C LEU A 881 -5.43 11.85 5.96
N THR A 882 -5.14 11.65 7.25
CA THR A 882 -3.81 11.29 7.73
C THR A 882 -3.37 9.94 7.17
N ASN A 883 -4.24 8.94 7.21
CA ASN A 883 -3.98 7.63 6.62
C ASN A 883 -3.79 7.72 5.11
N LEU A 884 -4.61 8.49 4.40
CA LEU A 884 -4.50 8.68 2.95
C LEU A 884 -3.17 9.34 2.56
N LEU A 885 -2.70 10.31 3.35
CA LEU A 885 -1.40 10.93 3.17
C LEU A 885 -0.24 9.96 3.46
N TYR A 886 -0.40 9.08 4.43
CA TYR A 886 0.59 8.03 4.68
C TYR A 886 0.61 6.98 3.56
N PHE A 887 -0.55 6.54 3.06
CA PHE A 887 -0.65 5.76 1.81
C PHE A 887 0.08 6.48 0.66
N TYR A 888 -0.13 7.79 0.51
CA TYR A 888 0.53 8.61 -0.48
C TYR A 888 2.07 8.58 -0.33
N CYS A 889 2.59 8.65 0.89
CA CYS A 889 4.03 8.49 1.17
C CYS A 889 4.54 7.10 0.80
N ILE A 890 3.87 6.02 1.21
CA ILE A 890 4.31 4.64 0.91
C ILE A 890 4.30 4.36 -0.60
N TYR A 891 3.29 4.82 -1.34
CA TYR A 891 3.29 4.71 -2.81
C TYR A 891 4.43 5.52 -3.45
N GLY A 892 4.79 6.67 -2.86
CA GLY A 892 5.95 7.45 -3.29
C GLY A 892 7.27 6.69 -3.06
N LEU A 893 7.43 6.10 -1.87
CA LEU A 893 8.59 5.27 -1.52
C LEU A 893 8.72 4.04 -2.44
N ALA A 894 7.61 3.34 -2.68
CA ALA A 894 7.55 2.22 -3.63
C ALA A 894 7.93 2.63 -5.06
N SER A 895 7.61 3.86 -5.47
CA SER A 895 8.03 4.41 -6.76
C SER A 895 9.56 4.60 -6.84
N ILE A 896 10.23 4.98 -5.74
CA ILE A 896 11.70 5.03 -5.66
C ILE A 896 12.27 3.62 -5.80
N VAL A 897 11.76 2.66 -5.02
CA VAL A 897 12.22 1.26 -5.05
C VAL A 897 12.12 0.68 -6.46
N SER A 898 11.04 0.97 -7.17
CA SER A 898 10.84 0.54 -8.57
C SER A 898 11.92 1.02 -9.53
N MET A 899 12.54 2.17 -9.26
CA MET A 899 13.60 2.73 -10.10
C MET A 899 14.98 2.15 -9.77
N VAL A 900 15.19 1.73 -8.52
CA VAL A 900 16.49 1.24 -8.02
C VAL A 900 16.60 -0.27 -8.18
N VAL A 901 15.59 -1.02 -7.75
CA VAL A 901 15.59 -2.50 -7.64
C VAL A 901 15.06 -3.17 -8.91
N ARG A 902 15.56 -4.38 -9.21
CA ARG A 902 15.07 -5.21 -10.33
C ARG A 902 13.58 -5.52 -10.16
N ARG A 903 12.87 -5.73 -11.28
CA ARG A 903 11.41 -5.91 -11.31
C ARG A 903 10.93 -7.04 -10.41
N GLU A 904 11.65 -8.15 -10.39
CA GLU A 904 11.29 -9.39 -9.66
C GLU A 904 11.38 -9.19 -8.14
N ASP A 905 12.44 -8.52 -7.67
CA ASP A 905 12.69 -8.33 -6.24
C ASP A 905 12.00 -7.09 -5.66
N ALA A 906 11.61 -6.14 -6.50
CA ALA A 906 11.13 -4.83 -6.06
C ALA A 906 9.94 -4.88 -5.08
N PRO A 907 8.91 -5.75 -5.23
CA PRO A 907 7.82 -5.84 -4.26
C PRO A 907 8.29 -6.22 -2.85
N LEU A 908 9.20 -7.19 -2.73
CA LEU A 908 9.77 -7.65 -1.46
C LEU A 908 10.51 -6.51 -0.75
N PHE A 909 11.39 -5.83 -1.48
CA PHE A 909 12.16 -4.69 -0.95
C PHE A 909 11.24 -3.54 -0.54
N ALA A 910 10.19 -3.24 -1.31
CA ALA A 910 9.26 -2.17 -0.95
C ALA A 910 8.47 -2.49 0.32
N THR A 911 8.00 -3.73 0.50
CA THR A 911 7.32 -4.13 1.74
C THR A 911 8.26 -4.09 2.94
N MET A 912 9.52 -4.50 2.79
CA MET A 912 10.52 -4.45 3.85
C MET A 912 10.85 -3.02 4.25
N ILE A 913 11.12 -2.14 3.27
CA ILE A 913 11.41 -0.73 3.53
C ILE A 913 10.18 -0.03 4.14
N ALA A 914 8.97 -0.35 3.69
CA ALA A 914 7.73 0.19 4.28
C ALA A 914 7.57 -0.22 5.75
N LEU A 915 7.91 -1.47 6.10
CA LEU A 915 7.92 -1.96 7.47
C LEU A 915 8.96 -1.24 8.33
N ILE A 916 10.19 -1.06 7.81
CA ILE A 916 11.24 -0.27 8.47
C ILE A 916 10.75 1.17 8.71
N THR A 917 10.16 1.83 7.71
CA THR A 917 9.63 3.19 7.90
C THR A 917 8.53 3.23 8.96
N GLY A 918 7.68 2.20 9.05
CA GLY A 918 6.65 2.09 10.10
C GLY A 918 7.25 1.96 11.50
N ILE A 919 8.29 1.13 11.66
CA ILE A 919 9.01 0.95 12.93
C ILE A 919 9.67 2.25 13.38
N LEU A 920 10.21 3.04 12.44
CA LEU A 920 10.74 4.38 12.68
C LEU A 920 9.63 5.43 12.90
N SER A 921 8.58 5.09 13.64
CA SER A 921 7.51 6.00 14.08
C SER A 921 7.83 6.70 15.40
N GLY A 922 8.78 6.17 16.18
CA GLY A 922 9.13 6.69 17.51
C GLY A 922 8.27 6.12 18.65
N SER A 923 7.50 5.05 18.39
CA SER A 923 6.75 4.33 19.44
C SER A 923 7.62 3.37 20.23
N ALA A 924 8.57 2.68 19.57
CA ALA A 924 9.51 1.75 20.19
C ALA A 924 10.80 1.69 19.33
N PRO A 925 11.90 2.36 19.74
CA PRO A 925 12.07 3.15 20.96
C PRO A 925 11.23 4.44 20.99
N PRO A 926 10.90 4.97 22.18
CA PRO A 926 10.26 6.27 22.33
C PRO A 926 11.10 7.39 21.73
N LEU A 927 10.45 8.40 21.15
CA LEU A 927 11.15 9.53 20.51
C LEU A 927 12.00 10.33 21.52
N ALA A 928 11.61 10.38 22.80
CA ALA A 928 12.42 10.96 23.88
C ALA A 928 13.80 10.30 23.98
N SER A 929 13.87 8.97 24.05
CA SER A 929 15.15 8.23 24.08
C SER A 929 15.98 8.43 22.82
N VAL A 930 15.33 8.59 21.65
CA VAL A 930 16.03 8.86 20.39
C VAL A 930 16.64 10.28 20.37
N LYS A 931 16.00 11.25 21.03
CA LYS A 931 16.57 12.60 21.22
C LYS A 931 17.83 12.56 22.06
N ASP A 932 17.83 11.74 23.11
CA ASP A 932 19.01 11.52 23.96
C ASP A 932 20.19 10.92 23.17
N TRP A 933 19.90 10.13 22.12
CA TRP A 933 20.92 9.60 21.22
C TRP A 933 21.41 10.59 20.14
N HIS A 934 20.85 11.82 20.10
CA HIS A 934 21.09 12.81 19.04
C HIS A 934 20.81 12.31 17.61
N MET A 935 19.96 11.28 17.46
CA MET A 935 19.60 10.67 16.17
C MET A 935 18.17 10.99 15.71
N GLU A 936 17.53 12.02 16.29
CA GLU A 936 16.14 12.41 15.97
C GLU A 936 15.92 12.64 14.47
N TRP A 937 16.91 13.15 13.74
CA TRP A 937 16.83 13.43 12.31
C TRP A 937 16.43 12.19 11.49
N LEU A 938 16.88 10.99 11.88
CA LEU A 938 16.61 9.74 11.16
C LEU A 938 15.14 9.32 11.33
N TRP A 939 14.59 9.46 12.53
CA TRP A 939 13.17 9.20 12.80
C TRP A 939 12.28 10.27 12.16
N ARG A 940 12.67 11.54 12.24
CA ARG A 940 11.94 12.66 11.61
C ARG A 940 11.97 12.60 10.07
N ALA A 941 12.93 11.91 9.47
CA ALA A 941 12.92 11.62 8.04
C ALA A 941 11.86 10.59 7.64
N SER A 942 11.40 9.75 8.57
CA SER A 942 10.33 8.79 8.33
C SER A 942 8.96 9.46 8.36
N PRO A 943 8.07 9.21 7.37
CA PRO A 943 6.70 9.71 7.41
C PRO A 943 5.90 9.12 8.59
N ALA A 944 6.29 7.97 9.14
CA ALA A 944 5.57 7.32 10.22
C ALA A 944 5.62 8.11 11.54
N THR A 945 6.71 8.84 11.79
CA THR A 945 6.85 9.69 12.99
C THR A 945 5.82 10.81 13.00
N TRP A 946 5.57 11.42 11.84
CA TRP A 946 4.58 12.50 11.71
C TRP A 946 3.15 11.99 11.82
N LEU A 947 2.89 10.77 11.32
CA LEU A 947 1.61 10.08 11.54
C LEU A 947 1.42 9.76 13.03
N ALA A 948 2.44 9.22 13.70
CA ALA A 948 2.37 8.86 15.11
C ALA A 948 2.18 10.07 16.02
N GLU A 949 2.90 11.16 15.78
CA GLU A 949 2.74 12.41 16.53
C GLU A 949 1.33 12.99 16.38
N LEU A 950 0.75 12.95 15.18
CA LEU A 950 -0.63 13.41 14.94
C LEU A 950 -1.64 12.52 15.68
N TYR A 951 -1.53 11.20 15.57
CA TYR A 951 -2.41 10.27 16.27
C TYR A 951 -2.29 10.41 17.79
N PHE A 952 -1.06 10.53 18.31
CA PHE A 952 -0.81 10.75 19.73
C PHE A 952 -1.47 12.04 20.23
N GLY A 953 -1.22 13.17 19.56
CA GLY A 953 -1.82 14.45 19.96
C GLY A 953 -3.35 14.41 19.97
N GLN A 954 -3.98 13.79 18.97
CA GLN A 954 -5.46 13.73 18.90
C GLN A 954 -6.08 12.72 19.86
N LEU A 955 -5.38 11.63 20.21
CA LEU A 955 -5.87 10.65 21.18
C LEU A 955 -5.67 11.09 22.65
N VAL A 956 -4.67 11.94 22.90
CA VAL A 956 -4.28 12.36 24.26
C VAL A 956 -4.91 13.70 24.64
N ALA A 957 -4.91 14.69 23.75
CA ALA A 957 -5.42 16.05 24.04
C ALA A 957 -6.85 16.11 24.62
N PRO A 958 -7.82 15.25 24.20
CA PRO A 958 -9.17 15.26 24.79
C PRO A 958 -9.20 14.99 26.29
N PHE A 959 -8.17 14.35 26.85
CA PHE A 959 -8.11 14.04 28.28
C PHE A 959 -7.30 15.05 29.12
N ALA A 960 -6.88 16.18 28.55
CA ALA A 960 -6.05 17.18 29.24
C ALA A 960 -6.70 17.77 30.51
N TYR A 961 -8.03 17.81 30.58
CA TYR A 961 -8.77 18.28 31.76
C TYR A 961 -8.71 17.28 32.93
N LEU A 962 -8.54 15.98 32.63
CA LEU A 962 -8.53 14.89 33.63
C LEU A 962 -7.10 14.50 34.01
N PHE A 963 -6.22 14.37 33.02
CA PHE A 963 -4.85 13.89 33.17
C PHE A 963 -3.80 14.97 32.88
N GLN A 964 -2.63 14.83 33.50
CA GLN A 964 -1.43 15.60 33.20
C GLN A 964 -0.79 15.12 31.89
N VAL A 965 -1.26 15.64 30.76
CA VAL A 965 -0.83 15.22 29.41
C VAL A 965 0.59 15.68 29.05
N ASP A 966 1.10 16.72 29.70
CA ASP A 966 2.45 17.25 29.44
C ASP A 966 3.55 16.25 29.80
N ILE A 967 3.37 15.53 30.92
CA ILE A 967 4.28 14.45 31.35
C ILE A 967 4.31 13.33 30.31
N ALA A 968 3.16 13.00 29.72
CA ALA A 968 3.09 11.98 28.66
C ALA A 968 3.80 12.44 27.37
N ALA A 969 3.67 13.71 27.02
CA ALA A 969 4.37 14.30 25.88
C ALA A 969 5.90 14.32 26.10
N GLU A 970 6.35 14.63 27.31
CA GLU A 970 7.78 14.58 27.68
C GLU A 970 8.33 13.16 27.66
N ALA A 971 7.62 12.20 28.27
CA ALA A 971 8.03 10.80 28.33
C ALA A 971 8.11 10.12 26.96
N THR A 972 7.21 10.48 26.04
CA THR A 972 7.21 9.93 24.67
C THR A 972 8.06 10.73 23.69
N GLY A 973 8.24 12.03 23.94
CA GLY A 973 8.96 12.98 23.08
C GLY A 973 8.12 13.59 21.95
N TYR A 974 6.82 13.31 21.89
CA TYR A 974 5.87 13.83 20.89
C TYR A 974 5.31 15.21 21.27
N HIS A 975 4.82 15.94 20.27
CA HIS A 975 4.14 17.22 20.47
C HIS A 975 2.62 17.09 20.31
N LEU A 976 1.85 17.76 21.18
CA LEU A 976 0.38 17.70 21.20
C LEU A 976 -0.29 18.65 20.18
N ASP A 977 0.28 19.84 19.94
CA ASP A 977 -0.42 20.94 19.25
C ASP A 977 -0.10 21.07 17.74
N ARG A 978 0.76 20.21 17.18
CA ARG A 978 1.33 20.38 15.82
C ARG A 978 0.53 19.72 14.69
N LYS A 979 -0.80 19.72 14.77
CA LYS A 979 -1.68 19.02 13.81
C LYS A 979 -1.42 19.37 12.33
N TRP A 980 -1.49 20.65 11.98
CA TRP A 980 -1.38 21.10 10.58
C TRP A 980 0.04 21.01 10.03
N LEU A 981 1.04 21.20 10.90
CA LEU A 981 2.44 20.99 10.56
C LEU A 981 2.66 19.53 10.12
N ASN A 982 2.17 18.58 10.91
CA ASN A 982 2.36 17.15 10.64
C ASN A 982 1.70 16.74 9.31
N ILE A 983 0.52 17.27 9.00
CA ILE A 983 -0.14 17.09 7.68
C ILE A 983 0.72 17.67 6.55
N GLY A 984 1.20 18.91 6.70
CA GLY A 984 2.03 19.57 5.69
C GLY A 984 3.32 18.81 5.40
N VAL A 985 3.98 18.28 6.44
CA VAL A 985 5.21 17.48 6.30
C VAL A 985 4.95 16.15 5.61
N LEU A 986 3.83 15.47 5.89
CA LEU A 986 3.46 14.24 5.17
C LEU A 986 3.30 14.49 3.66
N VAL A 987 2.63 15.58 3.28
CA VAL A 987 2.51 15.98 1.86
C VAL A 987 3.88 16.26 1.25
N ALA A 988 4.75 16.98 1.98
CA ALA A 988 6.11 17.30 1.54
C ALA A 988 6.97 16.04 1.33
N ILE A 989 6.96 15.09 2.26
CA ILE A 989 7.72 13.83 2.14
C ILE A 989 7.20 13.01 0.95
N GLY A 990 5.89 12.84 0.83
CA GLY A 990 5.30 12.05 -0.27
C GLY A 990 5.54 12.68 -1.65
N THR A 991 5.60 14.01 -1.75
CA THR A 991 5.98 14.71 -2.99
C THR A 991 7.47 14.61 -3.26
N ALA A 992 8.33 14.78 -2.26
CA ALA A 992 9.77 14.60 -2.38
C ALA A 992 10.14 13.19 -2.88
N TYR A 993 9.48 12.14 -2.36
CA TYR A 993 9.71 10.78 -2.83
C TYR A 993 9.40 10.60 -4.33
N ARG A 994 8.34 11.25 -4.82
CA ARG A 994 7.98 11.22 -6.25
C ARG A 994 8.97 12.02 -7.10
N LEU A 995 9.49 13.14 -6.60
CA LEU A 995 10.54 13.90 -7.28
C LEU A 995 11.83 13.08 -7.40
N ILE A 996 12.21 12.37 -6.33
CA ILE A 996 13.37 11.45 -6.33
C ILE A 996 13.12 10.30 -7.32
N ALA A 997 11.93 9.69 -7.31
CA ALA A 997 11.58 8.65 -8.26
C ALA A 997 11.62 9.15 -9.72
N PHE A 998 11.16 10.37 -9.98
CA PHE A 998 11.25 11.00 -11.30
C PHE A 998 12.71 11.26 -11.71
N ALA A 999 13.54 11.77 -10.81
CA ALA A 999 14.97 11.92 -11.05
C ALA A 999 15.64 10.57 -11.36
N GLY A 1000 15.29 9.52 -10.61
CA GLY A 1000 15.71 8.14 -10.86
C GLY A 1000 15.27 7.62 -12.24
N MET A 1001 14.04 7.91 -12.66
CA MET A 1001 13.54 7.57 -14.00
C MET A 1001 14.32 8.28 -15.11
N VAL A 1002 14.71 9.54 -14.90
CA VAL A 1002 15.45 10.34 -15.89
C VAL A 1002 16.93 9.95 -15.96
N LEU A 1003 17.57 9.72 -14.80
CA LEU A 1003 19.01 9.46 -14.65
C LEU A 1003 19.39 7.98 -14.73
N GLY A 1004 18.43 7.08 -14.48
CA GLY A 1004 18.64 5.62 -14.41
C GLY A 1004 19.24 4.99 -15.67
N HIS A 1005 19.22 5.69 -16.80
CA HIS A 1005 19.91 5.30 -18.04
C HIS A 1005 21.44 5.15 -17.85
N ARG A 1006 22.06 5.84 -16.88
CA ARG A 1006 23.51 5.72 -16.62
C ARG A 1006 23.88 4.66 -15.58
N LEU A 1007 22.96 4.29 -14.69
CA LEU A 1007 23.21 3.43 -13.52
C LEU A 1007 22.98 1.94 -13.77
N ARG A 1008 22.18 1.56 -14.78
CA ARG A 1008 21.84 0.15 -15.11
C ARG A 1008 22.49 -0.35 -16.41
N ARG A 1009 23.61 0.25 -16.83
CA ARG A 1009 24.44 -0.28 -17.93
C ARG A 1009 25.49 -1.22 -17.39
#